data_AF-A0A9W8GXY6-F1
#
_entry.id   AF-A0A9W8GXY6-F1
#
_cell.length_a   1.000
_cell.length_b   1.000
_cell.length_c   1.000
_cell.angle_alpha   90.00
_cell.angle_beta   90.00
_cell.angle_gamma   90.00
#
_symmetry.space_group_name_H-M   'P 1'
#
loop_
_entity.id
_entity.type
_entity.pdbx_description
1 polymer ?
#
loop_
_entity_poly.entity_id
_entity_poly.type
_entity_poly.pdbx_seq_one_letter_code
_entity_poly.pdbx_strand_id
1 'polypeptide(L)'
;MRPLSSRTFLRYLSFLCVAALFFLNLSYLHNQSNSSSTQQYQTTGNAFNGATYDIALAFGDDLTQSATDPDNSGWLSHLSRFYDRRMDILNRGFTQFTSSDARKVAKLILPKSAPCARSSWLEWFGWSERHSSPLANEPKKWTDIRQRTMPGFSSPLRLLIVSFGANDAVPEGSPQHVPQLLFAENLRYIVSLLRSPESEHYSPHTRILFVTPPALGDRMHAEYMRKRGLPAIHKNQITRMYAEATCTVAQELDLPCVDLWTAMELMVKKATDKNPLVVAAREGMLGSDLVQASGKLRNIFATQLSAVNPFDGYEMYLSDGFNLNANGNKLLYKLIVSMTLAYEATEFAARNKRVQARAYRVLKFTVAGMVIANTVIYSLVLFPLFILRTANYGISILLRYDSAQSTLALLSSRDAVNHFLSTLPLLGLDILVHVKPSLFEDIFFGMLDEVDPEYWRVLQKWPRRKFHWAKIQYTVQRLFKRYTMTLVASYLSRLPYVGWLVMPIGALTMMARFVGYPVSVAIISMSVVAPGSKRSTFFMFKSLLAMSDFSRDLLKPFFSHVGAKPKQQVEFYRAYESLLIGFILAFYFFVQLSWVGPAFYILAQAAMALFIARHTARPPAYTHGAQWELVSKHKTK
;
A
#
# COMPACT_ATOMS: atom_id res chain seq x y z
N MET A 1 -10.24 7.77 48.68
CA MET A 1 -10.28 7.68 47.19
C MET A 1 -9.83 9.02 46.63
N ARG A 2 -8.75 9.07 45.83
CA ARG A 2 -8.29 10.33 45.21
C ARG A 2 -9.04 10.56 43.90
N PRO A 3 -9.47 11.79 43.56
CA PRO A 3 -10.14 12.06 42.30
C PRO A 3 -9.18 11.81 41.13
N LEU A 4 -9.68 11.19 40.06
CA LEU A 4 -8.95 11.04 38.80
C LEU A 4 -8.53 12.43 38.30
N SER A 5 -7.28 12.56 37.86
CA SER A 5 -6.79 13.83 37.31
C SER A 5 -7.61 14.24 36.09
N SER A 6 -7.96 15.53 36.00
CA SER A 6 -8.76 16.14 34.92
C SER A 6 -8.32 15.74 33.50
N ARG A 7 -7.01 15.51 33.30
CA ARG A 7 -6.44 15.04 32.02
C ARG A 7 -6.81 13.60 31.64
N THR A 8 -7.07 12.75 32.63
CA THR A 8 -7.46 11.34 32.40
C THR A 8 -8.95 11.28 32.04
N PHE A 9 -9.78 12.09 32.71
CA PHE A 9 -11.21 12.22 32.39
C PHE A 9 -11.44 12.78 30.98
N LEU A 10 -10.69 13.82 30.58
CA LEU A 10 -10.76 14.39 29.22
C LEU A 10 -10.34 13.39 28.12
N ARG A 11 -9.41 12.48 28.41
CA ARG A 11 -9.01 11.42 27.47
C ARG A 11 -10.07 10.33 27.33
N TYR A 12 -10.78 9.99 28.41
CA TYR A 12 -11.92 9.07 28.32
C TYR A 12 -13.10 9.70 27.59
N LEU A 13 -13.34 11.00 27.82
CA LEU A 13 -14.40 11.75 27.13
C LEU A 13 -14.12 11.90 25.63
N SER A 14 -12.87 12.18 25.23
CA SER A 14 -12.50 12.23 23.81
C SER A 14 -12.62 10.86 23.15
N PHE A 15 -12.27 9.78 23.86
CA PHE A 15 -12.42 8.42 23.35
C PHE A 15 -13.89 8.01 23.17
N LEU A 16 -14.76 8.42 24.10
CA LEU A 16 -16.21 8.22 24.01
C LEU A 16 -16.84 9.03 22.86
N CYS A 17 -16.40 10.27 22.63
CA CYS A 17 -16.87 11.09 21.49
C CYS A 17 -16.46 10.51 20.14
N VAL A 18 -15.22 10.01 20.02
CA VAL A 18 -14.75 9.35 18.77
C VAL A 18 -15.50 8.03 18.54
N ALA A 19 -15.76 7.26 19.59
CA ALA A 19 -16.58 6.06 19.49
C ALA A 19 -18.04 6.38 19.09
N ALA A 20 -18.64 7.44 19.66
CA ALA A 20 -19.99 7.87 19.31
C ALA A 20 -20.10 8.34 17.85
N LEU A 21 -19.12 9.11 17.34
CA LEU A 21 -19.07 9.54 15.93
C LEU A 21 -18.86 8.36 14.97
N PHE A 22 -18.15 7.32 15.41
CA PHE A 22 -17.98 6.07 14.66
C PHE A 22 -19.30 5.28 14.57
N PHE A 23 -20.07 5.21 15.67
CA PHE A 23 -21.38 4.53 15.68
C PHE A 23 -22.46 5.33 14.93
N LEU A 24 -22.44 6.66 14.95
CA LEU A 24 -23.33 7.51 14.14
C LEU A 24 -23.08 7.34 12.64
N ASN A 25 -21.81 7.21 12.21
CA ASN A 25 -21.47 6.89 10.81
C ASN A 25 -21.90 5.48 10.40
N LEU A 26 -21.80 4.50 11.31
CA LEU A 26 -22.27 3.13 11.05
C LEU A 26 -23.80 3.05 10.91
N SER A 27 -24.56 3.83 11.67
CA SER A 27 -26.02 3.91 11.55
C SER A 27 -26.46 4.64 10.27
N TYR A 28 -25.72 5.66 9.84
CA TYR A 28 -25.94 6.34 8.55
C TYR A 28 -25.66 5.41 7.35
N LEU A 29 -24.60 4.59 7.43
CA LEU A 29 -24.26 3.59 6.41
C LEU A 29 -25.20 2.38 6.41
N HIS A 30 -25.81 2.02 7.55
CA HIS A 30 -26.79 0.94 7.62
C HIS A 30 -28.11 1.29 6.92
N ASN A 31 -28.54 2.56 6.99
CA ASN A 31 -29.79 3.04 6.39
C ASN A 31 -29.73 3.20 4.86
N GLN A 32 -28.55 3.23 4.24
CA GLN A 32 -28.41 3.18 2.78
C GLN A 32 -28.44 1.76 2.20
N SER A 33 -28.46 0.70 3.03
CA SER A 33 -28.31 -0.69 2.55
C SER A 33 -29.61 -1.42 2.16
N ASN A 34 -30.77 -0.77 2.27
CA ASN A 34 -32.07 -1.34 1.89
C ASN A 34 -32.74 -0.56 0.75
N SER A 35 -32.21 -0.66 -0.47
CA SER A 35 -33.02 -0.54 -1.69
C SER A 35 -32.28 -1.22 -2.83
N SER A 36 -32.76 -2.39 -3.22
CA SER A 36 -32.29 -3.09 -4.40
C SER A 36 -33.52 -3.62 -5.11
N SER A 37 -33.89 -3.01 -6.23
CA SER A 37 -34.82 -3.64 -7.17
C SER A 37 -34.47 -3.25 -8.59
N THR A 38 -34.41 -4.30 -9.40
CA THR A 38 -34.02 -4.37 -10.80
C THR A 38 -35.28 -4.33 -11.65
N GLN A 39 -35.34 -3.55 -12.75
CA GLN A 39 -35.74 -4.03 -14.09
C GLN A 39 -35.73 -2.96 -15.20
N GLN A 40 -35.62 -3.48 -16.43
CA GLN A 40 -35.31 -2.90 -17.76
C GLN A 40 -36.41 -2.00 -18.35
N TYR A 41 -36.09 -1.16 -19.36
CA TYR A 41 -36.75 -1.18 -20.69
C TYR A 41 -36.10 -0.28 -21.78
N GLN A 42 -36.25 -0.81 -23.01
CA GLN A 42 -36.05 -0.36 -24.40
C GLN A 42 -35.59 1.07 -24.75
N THR A 43 -34.51 1.15 -25.53
CA THR A 43 -34.15 2.29 -26.39
C THR A 43 -34.41 1.95 -27.87
N THR A 44 -35.28 2.72 -28.51
CA THR A 44 -35.41 2.79 -29.97
C THR A 44 -34.32 3.72 -30.52
N GLY A 45 -33.51 3.22 -31.45
CA GLY A 45 -32.53 4.02 -32.18
C GLY A 45 -31.18 3.30 -32.36
N ASN A 46 -31.10 2.46 -33.38
CA ASN A 46 -29.88 1.93 -34.05
C ASN A 46 -28.54 1.99 -33.27
N ALA A 47 -28.51 1.39 -32.09
CA ALA A 47 -27.29 1.06 -31.36
C ALA A 47 -27.08 -0.45 -31.44
N PHE A 48 -25.84 -0.90 -31.36
CA PHE A 48 -25.47 -2.31 -31.31
C PHE A 48 -26.42 -3.08 -30.38
N ASN A 49 -27.27 -3.96 -30.94
CA ASN A 49 -28.35 -4.65 -30.23
C ASN A 49 -27.80 -5.88 -29.48
N GLY A 50 -26.76 -5.64 -28.66
CA GLY A 50 -26.01 -6.64 -27.92
C GLY A 50 -25.78 -6.19 -26.48
N ALA A 51 -25.61 -7.16 -25.59
CA ALA A 51 -25.22 -6.91 -24.20
C ALA A 51 -23.82 -6.27 -24.16
N THR A 52 -23.68 -5.14 -23.49
CA THR A 52 -22.38 -4.48 -23.23
C THR A 52 -22.05 -4.60 -21.75
N TYR A 53 -20.77 -4.52 -21.37
CA TYR A 53 -20.38 -4.45 -19.97
C TYR A 53 -20.50 -3.03 -19.43
N ASP A 54 -20.58 -2.95 -18.11
CA ASP A 54 -20.32 -1.71 -17.37
C ASP A 54 -19.11 -1.00 -17.98
N ILE A 55 -19.16 0.32 -18.07
CA ILE A 55 -18.19 1.09 -18.86
C ILE A 55 -17.17 1.75 -17.93
N ALA A 56 -15.88 1.66 -18.28
CA ALA A 56 -14.87 2.62 -17.85
C ALA A 56 -14.47 3.49 -19.03
N LEU A 57 -14.51 4.81 -18.87
CA LEU A 57 -14.22 5.76 -19.92
C LEU A 57 -12.96 6.56 -19.55
N ALA A 58 -11.97 6.56 -20.44
CA ALA A 58 -10.78 7.39 -20.30
C ALA A 58 -10.90 8.62 -21.20
N PHE A 59 -11.01 9.79 -20.58
CA PHE A 59 -11.15 11.07 -21.25
C PHE A 59 -9.86 11.88 -21.08
N GLY A 60 -9.21 12.20 -22.20
CA GLY A 60 -7.91 12.86 -22.17
C GLY A 60 -7.42 13.36 -23.52
N ASP A 61 -6.11 13.58 -23.60
CA ASP A 61 -5.40 14.10 -24.77
C ASP A 61 -4.73 12.98 -25.61
N ASP A 62 -3.67 13.33 -26.35
CA ASP A 62 -2.82 12.43 -27.14
C ASP A 62 -2.33 11.19 -26.39
N LEU A 63 -1.99 11.36 -25.10
CA LEU A 63 -1.49 10.28 -24.26
C LEU A 63 -2.58 9.25 -23.97
N THR A 64 -3.83 9.69 -23.95
CA THR A 64 -5.00 8.82 -23.84
C THR A 64 -5.37 8.23 -25.21
N GLN A 65 -5.26 9.01 -26.29
CA GLN A 65 -5.60 8.54 -27.64
C GLN A 65 -4.69 7.37 -28.05
N SER A 66 -3.39 7.50 -27.82
CA SER A 66 -2.39 6.47 -28.11
C SER A 66 -2.38 5.30 -27.10
N ALA A 67 -3.12 5.40 -26.00
CA ALA A 67 -3.09 4.40 -24.93
C ALA A 67 -3.66 3.02 -25.31
N THR A 68 -4.34 2.91 -26.45
CA THR A 68 -4.84 1.65 -27.00
C THR A 68 -3.87 0.98 -27.98
N ASP A 69 -2.70 1.58 -28.23
CA ASP A 69 -1.67 0.99 -29.09
C ASP A 69 -1.03 -0.24 -28.41
N PRO A 70 -1.22 -1.47 -28.93
CA PRO A 70 -0.60 -2.66 -28.36
C PRO A 70 0.92 -2.70 -28.56
N ASP A 71 1.44 -2.12 -29.64
CA ASP A 71 2.87 -2.16 -29.98
C ASP A 71 3.67 -1.30 -29.00
N ASN A 72 3.10 -0.16 -28.58
CA ASN A 72 3.64 0.68 -27.52
C ASN A 72 3.19 0.27 -26.11
N SER A 73 2.68 -0.96 -25.92
CA SER A 73 2.18 -1.47 -24.63
C SER A 73 1.24 -0.48 -23.92
N GLY A 74 0.32 0.13 -24.66
CA GLY A 74 -0.57 1.19 -24.20
C GLY A 74 -1.33 0.82 -22.92
N TRP A 75 -1.45 1.78 -22.01
CA TRP A 75 -2.01 1.52 -20.68
C TRP A 75 -3.51 1.14 -20.73
N LEU A 76 -4.27 1.66 -21.70
CA LEU A 76 -5.66 1.25 -21.93
C LEU A 76 -5.74 -0.16 -22.53
N SER A 77 -4.78 -0.58 -23.36
CA SER A 77 -4.72 -1.97 -23.83
C SER A 77 -4.52 -2.94 -22.68
N HIS A 78 -3.66 -2.57 -21.72
CA HIS A 78 -3.46 -3.35 -20.51
C HIS A 78 -4.70 -3.35 -19.59
N LEU A 79 -5.37 -2.21 -19.42
CA LEU A 79 -6.63 -2.15 -18.66
C LEU A 79 -7.74 -2.97 -19.33
N SER A 80 -7.88 -2.89 -20.65
CA SER A 80 -8.87 -3.67 -21.42
C SER A 80 -8.64 -5.17 -21.22
N ARG A 81 -7.38 -5.61 -21.31
CA ARG A 81 -7.01 -7.00 -21.00
C ARG A 81 -7.28 -7.36 -19.54
N PHE A 82 -7.03 -6.44 -18.61
CA PHE A 82 -7.25 -6.69 -17.18
C PHE A 82 -8.75 -6.85 -16.88
N TYR A 83 -9.61 -6.04 -17.48
CA TYR A 83 -11.06 -6.06 -17.29
C TYR A 83 -11.82 -6.93 -18.29
N ASP A 84 -11.12 -7.80 -19.03
CA ASP A 84 -11.73 -8.69 -20.02
C ASP A 84 -12.93 -9.45 -19.42
N ARG A 85 -14.07 -9.38 -20.13
CA ARG A 85 -15.38 -9.92 -19.72
C ARG A 85 -15.96 -9.40 -18.40
N ARG A 86 -15.50 -8.24 -17.92
CA ARG A 86 -15.99 -7.61 -16.68
C ARG A 86 -16.40 -6.14 -16.87
N MET A 87 -15.68 -5.42 -17.73
CA MET A 87 -15.91 -4.00 -17.97
C MET A 87 -15.42 -3.63 -19.36
N ASP A 88 -16.18 -2.82 -20.08
CA ASP A 88 -15.78 -2.28 -21.37
C ASP A 88 -14.95 -1.01 -21.14
N ILE A 89 -13.72 -1.00 -21.64
CA ILE A 89 -12.81 0.13 -21.51
C ILE A 89 -12.89 0.98 -22.79
N LEU A 90 -13.41 2.20 -22.67
CA LEU A 90 -13.59 3.12 -23.79
C LEU A 90 -12.50 4.20 -23.79
N ASN A 91 -11.84 4.33 -24.94
CA ASN A 91 -10.90 5.41 -25.21
C ASN A 91 -11.64 6.64 -25.76
N ARG A 92 -11.48 7.77 -25.08
CA ARG A 92 -11.91 9.12 -25.47
C ARG A 92 -10.74 10.11 -25.33
N GLY A 93 -9.57 9.69 -25.79
CA GLY A 93 -8.42 10.57 -25.97
C GLY A 93 -8.49 11.32 -27.29
N PHE A 94 -8.14 12.61 -27.27
CA PHE A 94 -8.19 13.47 -28.46
C PHE A 94 -6.88 14.23 -28.63
N THR A 95 -6.25 14.05 -29.78
CA THR A 95 -4.99 14.70 -30.11
C THR A 95 -5.07 16.22 -30.02
N GLN A 96 -4.05 16.83 -29.40
CA GLN A 96 -3.89 18.26 -29.15
C GLN A 96 -4.92 18.91 -28.24
N PHE A 97 -5.85 18.15 -27.64
CA PHE A 97 -6.86 18.73 -26.76
C PHE A 97 -6.24 19.28 -25.48
N THR A 98 -6.72 20.46 -25.08
CA THR A 98 -6.51 21.06 -23.76
C THR A 98 -7.70 20.78 -22.84
N SER A 99 -7.58 21.06 -21.55
CA SER A 99 -8.73 21.04 -20.63
C SER A 99 -9.85 22.00 -21.05
N SER A 100 -9.54 23.08 -21.78
CA SER A 100 -10.53 24.04 -22.28
C SER A 100 -11.35 23.48 -23.43
N ASP A 101 -10.76 22.63 -24.27
CA ASP A 101 -11.49 21.91 -25.32
C ASP A 101 -12.31 20.79 -24.72
N ALA A 102 -11.74 20.08 -23.74
CA ALA A 102 -12.44 19.06 -22.97
C ALA A 102 -13.74 19.60 -22.36
N ARG A 103 -13.72 20.80 -21.78
CA ARG A 103 -14.91 21.48 -21.24
C ARG A 103 -16.03 21.66 -22.28
N LYS A 104 -15.70 21.97 -23.53
CA LYS A 104 -16.70 22.19 -24.60
C LYS A 104 -17.39 20.89 -25.01
N VAL A 105 -16.65 19.78 -25.01
CA VAL A 105 -17.15 18.49 -25.51
C VAL A 105 -17.58 17.52 -24.41
N ALA A 106 -17.31 17.81 -23.13
CA ALA A 106 -17.58 16.89 -22.02
C ALA A 106 -19.04 16.40 -21.98
N LYS A 107 -20.01 17.26 -22.29
CA LYS A 107 -21.44 16.90 -22.40
C LYS A 107 -21.77 15.94 -23.56
N LEU A 108 -20.94 15.91 -24.61
CA LEU A 108 -21.10 14.98 -25.74
C LEU A 108 -20.46 13.62 -25.44
N ILE A 109 -19.45 13.61 -24.55
CA ILE A 109 -18.67 12.40 -24.22
C ILE A 109 -19.32 11.61 -23.09
N LEU A 110 -19.83 12.30 -22.07
CA LEU A 110 -20.46 11.66 -20.93
C LEU A 110 -21.86 11.17 -21.31
N PRO A 111 -22.26 9.94 -20.91
CA PRO A 111 -23.60 9.46 -21.16
C PRO A 111 -24.61 10.36 -20.43
N LYS A 112 -25.78 10.57 -21.04
CA LYS A 112 -26.91 11.18 -20.35
C LYS A 112 -27.47 10.21 -19.33
N SER A 113 -27.90 10.72 -18.19
CA SER A 113 -28.69 9.97 -17.22
C SER A 113 -29.98 9.54 -17.90
N ALA A 114 -30.39 8.28 -17.72
CA ALA A 114 -31.70 7.84 -18.18
C ALA A 114 -32.77 8.79 -17.61
N PRO A 115 -33.77 9.23 -18.40
CA PRO A 115 -34.79 10.12 -17.88
C PRO A 115 -35.49 9.47 -16.69
N CYS A 116 -35.62 10.23 -15.61
CA CYS A 116 -36.54 9.92 -14.53
C CYS A 116 -37.93 9.70 -15.15
N ALA A 117 -38.39 8.45 -15.21
CA ALA A 117 -39.80 8.18 -15.40
C ALA A 117 -40.51 8.73 -14.15
N ARG A 118 -41.27 9.82 -14.31
CA ARG A 118 -42.30 10.20 -13.35
C ARG A 118 -43.31 9.05 -13.30
N SER A 119 -43.14 8.11 -12.37
CA SER A 119 -44.13 7.06 -12.17
C SER A 119 -45.40 7.68 -11.61
N SER A 120 -46.46 7.64 -12.42
CA SER A 120 -47.83 7.90 -11.99
C SER A 120 -48.21 6.93 -10.87
N TRP A 121 -48.90 7.44 -9.85
CA TRP A 121 -49.42 6.72 -8.67
C TRP A 121 -50.23 5.45 -8.99
N LEU A 122 -50.66 5.27 -10.24
CA LEU A 122 -51.39 4.08 -10.71
C LEU A 122 -50.50 2.84 -10.93
N GLU A 123 -49.20 3.00 -11.19
CA GLU A 123 -48.26 1.87 -11.28
C GLU A 123 -47.98 1.21 -9.92
N TRP A 124 -48.23 1.94 -8.83
CA TRP A 124 -48.08 1.46 -7.45
C TRP A 124 -49.08 0.35 -7.09
N PHE A 125 -50.24 0.28 -7.78
CA PHE A 125 -51.27 -0.73 -7.54
C PHE A 125 -51.14 -2.01 -8.38
N GLY A 126 -50.03 -2.22 -9.11
CA GLY A 126 -49.69 -3.53 -9.65
C GLY A 126 -50.47 -3.96 -10.91
N TRP A 127 -50.96 -3.02 -11.70
CA TRP A 127 -51.52 -3.30 -13.03
C TRP A 127 -50.58 -2.77 -14.13
N SER A 128 -49.48 -3.46 -14.39
CA SER A 128 -48.82 -3.41 -15.70
C SER A 128 -48.45 -4.82 -16.12
N GLU A 129 -48.87 -5.18 -17.34
CA GLU A 129 -48.67 -6.51 -17.91
C GLU A 129 -47.17 -6.82 -17.99
N ARG A 130 -46.79 -8.00 -17.50
CA ARG A 130 -45.47 -8.59 -17.78
C ARG A 130 -45.34 -8.75 -19.30
N HIS A 131 -44.70 -7.80 -19.97
CA HIS A 131 -44.21 -8.02 -21.32
C HIS A 131 -43.23 -9.19 -21.27
N SER A 132 -43.69 -10.30 -21.83
CA SER A 132 -42.96 -11.55 -21.95
C SER A 132 -41.75 -11.30 -22.84
N SER A 133 -40.55 -11.66 -22.37
CA SER A 133 -39.39 -11.78 -23.25
C SER A 133 -39.75 -12.73 -24.40
N PRO A 134 -39.42 -12.44 -25.67
CA PRO A 134 -39.77 -13.29 -26.81
C PRO A 134 -39.11 -14.68 -26.82
N LEU A 135 -38.39 -15.08 -25.77
CA LEU A 135 -37.47 -16.23 -25.79
C LEU A 135 -37.64 -17.15 -24.57
N ALA A 136 -38.88 -17.40 -24.17
CA ALA A 136 -39.22 -18.35 -23.08
C ALA A 136 -38.83 -19.82 -23.35
N ASN A 137 -38.19 -20.13 -24.50
CA ASN A 137 -37.87 -21.49 -24.96
C ASN A 137 -36.36 -21.80 -25.09
N GLU A 138 -35.43 -20.98 -24.56
CA GLU A 138 -33.99 -21.31 -24.61
C GLU A 138 -33.57 -22.36 -23.55
N PRO A 139 -32.67 -23.32 -23.89
CA PRO A 139 -32.19 -24.34 -22.95
C PRO A 139 -31.47 -23.74 -21.73
N LYS A 140 -31.74 -24.25 -20.52
CA LYS A 140 -31.14 -23.83 -19.23
C LYS A 140 -29.61 -23.65 -19.23
N LYS A 141 -28.88 -24.40 -20.07
CA LYS A 141 -27.43 -24.29 -20.23
C LYS A 141 -27.01 -22.92 -20.77
N TRP A 142 -27.79 -22.35 -21.68
CA TRP A 142 -27.49 -21.07 -22.33
C TRP A 142 -27.92 -19.88 -21.47
N THR A 143 -28.99 -20.00 -20.69
CA THR A 143 -29.39 -18.95 -19.73
C THR A 143 -28.34 -18.74 -18.64
N ASP A 144 -27.72 -19.81 -18.14
CA ASP A 144 -26.67 -19.75 -17.10
C ASP A 144 -25.35 -19.17 -17.62
N ILE A 145 -24.97 -19.55 -18.86
CA ILE A 145 -23.79 -18.98 -19.55
C ILE A 145 -24.05 -17.50 -19.87
N ARG A 146 -25.23 -17.15 -20.38
CA ARG A 146 -25.58 -15.77 -20.75
C ARG A 146 -25.61 -14.86 -19.53
N GLN A 147 -26.15 -15.27 -18.38
CA GLN A 147 -26.08 -14.48 -17.14
C GLN A 147 -24.64 -14.25 -16.62
N ARG A 148 -23.72 -15.19 -16.89
CA ARG A 148 -22.31 -15.08 -16.49
C ARG A 148 -21.43 -14.34 -17.50
N THR A 149 -21.88 -14.22 -18.76
CA THR A 149 -21.05 -13.76 -19.88
C THR A 149 -21.60 -12.50 -20.56
N MET A 150 -22.90 -12.19 -20.42
CA MET A 150 -23.58 -11.10 -21.13
C MET A 150 -24.32 -10.21 -20.10
N PRO A 151 -23.91 -8.95 -19.91
CA PRO A 151 -24.57 -8.01 -18.98
C PRO A 151 -25.89 -7.46 -19.55
N GLY A 152 -26.61 -6.64 -18.77
CA GLY A 152 -27.91 -6.10 -19.17
C GLY A 152 -27.89 -5.21 -20.43
N PHE A 153 -29.06 -4.86 -20.96
CA PHE A 153 -29.20 -4.02 -22.16
C PHE A 153 -28.86 -2.53 -21.94
N SER A 154 -28.59 -2.10 -20.69
CA SER A 154 -28.12 -0.76 -20.35
C SER A 154 -26.83 -0.84 -19.52
N SER A 155 -25.76 -0.23 -20.03
CA SER A 155 -24.43 -0.30 -19.42
C SER A 155 -24.07 1.03 -18.75
N PRO A 156 -24.11 1.11 -17.41
CA PRO A 156 -23.75 2.33 -16.71
C PRO A 156 -22.26 2.63 -16.82
N LEU A 157 -21.92 3.92 -16.88
CA LEU A 157 -20.56 4.39 -16.64
C LEU A 157 -20.19 4.16 -15.17
N ARG A 158 -19.22 3.29 -14.90
CA ARG A 158 -18.73 2.97 -13.56
C ARG A 158 -17.49 3.75 -13.18
N LEU A 159 -16.62 4.03 -14.13
CA LEU A 159 -15.36 4.72 -13.90
C LEU A 159 -15.10 5.75 -15.01
N LEU A 160 -14.86 6.99 -14.62
CA LEU A 160 -14.31 8.03 -15.48
C LEU A 160 -12.84 8.27 -15.09
N ILE A 161 -11.92 8.07 -16.02
CA ILE A 161 -10.51 8.47 -15.87
C ILE A 161 -10.32 9.78 -16.63
N VAL A 162 -9.88 10.83 -15.94
CA VAL A 162 -9.63 12.16 -16.53
C VAL A 162 -8.13 12.41 -16.56
N SER A 163 -7.57 12.65 -17.76
CA SER A 163 -6.13 12.81 -17.98
C SER A 163 -5.86 13.98 -18.94
N PHE A 164 -5.68 15.18 -18.38
CA PHE A 164 -5.36 16.42 -19.11
C PHE A 164 -4.23 17.17 -18.41
N GLY A 165 -3.66 18.18 -19.09
CA GLY A 165 -2.63 19.06 -18.52
C GLY A 165 -1.31 19.04 -19.27
N ALA A 166 -1.06 18.06 -20.15
CA ALA A 166 0.19 17.99 -20.91
C ALA A 166 0.24 19.09 -21.99
N ASN A 167 -0.84 19.25 -22.74
CA ASN A 167 -1.00 20.32 -23.74
C ASN A 167 -1.27 21.69 -23.12
N ASP A 168 -1.95 21.73 -21.96
CA ASP A 168 -2.21 22.98 -21.22
C ASP A 168 -0.90 23.62 -20.70
N ALA A 169 0.10 22.78 -20.38
CA ALA A 169 1.38 23.13 -19.76
C ALA A 169 2.42 23.72 -20.74
N VAL A 170 2.02 24.76 -21.44
CA VAL A 170 2.90 25.56 -22.32
C VAL A 170 3.02 27.01 -21.83
N PRO A 171 4.05 27.77 -22.22
CA PRO A 171 4.21 29.17 -21.84
C PRO A 171 3.06 30.07 -22.34
N GLU A 172 2.78 31.14 -21.58
CA GLU A 172 1.83 32.19 -21.97
C GLU A 172 2.13 32.73 -23.37
N GLY A 173 1.08 32.91 -24.18
CA GLY A 173 1.18 33.30 -25.59
C GLY A 173 1.15 32.12 -26.57
N SER A 174 1.29 30.87 -26.09
CA SER A 174 1.07 29.68 -26.91
C SER A 174 -0.43 29.39 -27.10
N PRO A 175 -0.91 28.96 -28.28
CA PRO A 175 -2.34 28.70 -28.51
C PRO A 175 -2.96 27.63 -27.60
N GLN A 176 -2.15 26.69 -27.11
CA GLN A 176 -2.59 25.63 -26.19
C GLN A 176 -2.53 26.05 -24.72
N HIS A 177 -2.02 27.24 -24.39
CA HIS A 177 -1.87 27.67 -23.01
C HIS A 177 -3.23 27.82 -22.34
N VAL A 178 -3.43 27.11 -21.23
CA VAL A 178 -4.59 27.30 -20.35
C VAL A 178 -4.10 27.76 -18.98
N PRO A 179 -4.48 28.94 -18.49
CA PRO A 179 -4.08 29.41 -17.16
C PRO A 179 -4.46 28.39 -16.07
N GLN A 180 -3.59 28.19 -15.07
CA GLN A 180 -3.78 27.14 -14.05
C GLN A 180 -5.12 27.22 -13.31
N LEU A 181 -5.60 28.43 -13.03
CA LEU A 181 -6.91 28.64 -12.42
C LEU A 181 -8.03 28.11 -13.32
N LEU A 182 -7.99 28.45 -14.62
CA LEU A 182 -8.96 27.97 -15.60
C LEU A 182 -8.84 26.45 -15.81
N PHE A 183 -7.63 25.90 -15.84
CA PHE A 183 -7.39 24.47 -15.89
C PHE A 183 -8.08 23.75 -14.71
N ALA A 184 -7.88 24.25 -13.49
CA ALA A 184 -8.52 23.70 -12.30
C ALA A 184 -10.06 23.81 -12.36
N GLU A 185 -10.60 24.94 -12.83
CA GLU A 185 -12.04 25.11 -13.06
C GLU A 185 -12.60 24.15 -14.12
N ASN A 186 -11.85 23.87 -15.19
CA ASN A 186 -12.24 22.92 -16.23
C ASN A 186 -12.34 21.49 -15.67
N LEU A 187 -11.39 21.08 -14.82
CA LEU A 187 -11.46 19.78 -14.15
C LEU A 187 -12.67 19.70 -13.20
N ARG A 188 -12.92 20.75 -12.40
CA ARG A 188 -14.10 20.82 -11.51
C ARG A 188 -15.41 20.76 -12.32
N TYR A 189 -15.46 21.40 -13.48
CA TYR A 189 -16.61 21.37 -14.37
C TYR A 189 -16.91 19.96 -14.90
N ILE A 190 -15.89 19.19 -15.32
CA ILE A 190 -16.09 17.81 -15.77
C ILE A 190 -16.70 16.96 -14.64
N VAL A 191 -16.25 17.14 -13.40
CA VAL A 191 -16.80 16.44 -12.24
C VAL A 191 -18.23 16.89 -11.94
N SER A 192 -18.52 18.19 -12.02
CA SER A 192 -19.85 18.73 -11.72
C SER A 192 -20.92 18.19 -12.66
N LEU A 193 -20.58 17.87 -13.93
CA LEU A 193 -21.50 17.20 -14.85
C LEU A 193 -22.03 15.87 -14.29
N LEU A 194 -21.21 15.12 -13.55
CA LEU A 194 -21.62 13.83 -12.96
C LEU A 194 -22.17 13.97 -11.53
N ARG A 195 -21.93 15.10 -10.86
CA ARG A 195 -22.24 15.29 -9.43
C ARG A 195 -23.39 16.27 -9.15
N SER A 196 -23.70 17.19 -10.05
CA SER A 196 -24.82 18.12 -9.89
C SER A 196 -26.14 17.41 -10.21
N PRO A 197 -27.13 17.38 -9.31
CA PRO A 197 -28.46 16.80 -9.57
C PRO A 197 -29.19 17.41 -10.78
N GLU A 198 -28.87 18.66 -11.11
CA GLU A 198 -29.45 19.42 -12.22
C GLU A 198 -28.82 19.09 -13.58
N SER A 199 -27.71 18.34 -13.58
CA SER A 199 -27.02 17.95 -14.81
C SER A 199 -27.77 16.82 -15.52
N GLU A 200 -27.93 16.93 -16.84
CA GLU A 200 -28.42 15.83 -17.69
C GLU A 200 -27.53 14.57 -17.65
N HIS A 201 -26.34 14.67 -17.05
CA HIS A 201 -25.37 13.59 -16.90
C HIS A 201 -25.20 13.13 -15.44
N TYR A 202 -26.07 13.58 -14.53
CA TYR A 202 -26.00 13.26 -13.11
C TYR A 202 -25.89 11.75 -12.85
N SER A 203 -24.74 11.34 -12.33
CA SER A 203 -24.43 9.96 -11.98
C SER A 203 -23.53 9.94 -10.74
N PRO A 204 -24.12 10.07 -9.53
CA PRO A 204 -23.35 10.18 -8.29
C PRO A 204 -22.56 8.91 -7.98
N HIS A 205 -22.95 7.78 -8.57
CA HIS A 205 -22.31 6.47 -8.41
C HIS A 205 -21.11 6.25 -9.35
N THR A 206 -20.92 7.09 -10.37
CA THR A 206 -19.75 6.98 -11.26
C THR A 206 -18.50 7.32 -10.46
N ARG A 207 -17.54 6.40 -10.39
CA ARG A 207 -16.22 6.67 -9.79
C ARG A 207 -15.41 7.56 -10.72
N ILE A 208 -14.63 8.48 -10.17
CA ILE A 208 -13.80 9.40 -10.95
C ILE A 208 -12.36 9.25 -10.47
N LEU A 209 -11.43 9.15 -11.41
CA LEU A 209 -9.99 9.06 -11.15
C LEU A 209 -9.26 10.11 -11.99
N PHE A 210 -8.46 10.95 -11.35
CA PHE A 210 -7.56 11.85 -12.06
C PHE A 210 -6.21 11.20 -12.31
N VAL A 211 -5.60 11.51 -13.45
CA VAL A 211 -4.22 11.16 -13.80
C VAL A 211 -3.49 12.46 -14.14
N THR A 212 -2.36 12.71 -13.49
CA THR A 212 -1.53 13.90 -13.79
C THR A 212 -0.81 13.74 -15.13
N PRO A 213 -0.47 14.85 -15.83
CA PRO A 213 0.40 14.76 -17.00
C PRO A 213 1.76 14.14 -16.63
N PRO A 214 2.41 13.40 -17.54
CA PRO A 214 3.70 12.76 -17.26
C PRO A 214 4.81 13.80 -17.08
N ALA A 215 5.91 13.39 -16.44
CA ALA A 215 7.13 14.19 -16.42
C ALA A 215 7.71 14.32 -17.84
N LEU A 216 8.26 15.50 -18.13
CA LEU A 216 8.78 15.86 -19.45
C LEU A 216 10.32 15.80 -19.45
N GLY A 217 10.89 15.11 -20.42
CA GLY A 217 12.34 15.05 -20.61
C GLY A 217 12.83 16.28 -21.39
N ASP A 218 13.15 17.39 -20.72
CA ASP A 218 13.42 18.69 -21.36
C ASP A 218 14.45 18.60 -22.51
N ARG A 219 15.56 17.89 -22.28
CA ARG A 219 16.63 17.71 -23.28
C ARG A 219 16.19 16.82 -24.44
N MET A 220 15.48 15.74 -24.15
CA MET A 220 14.97 14.80 -25.14
C MET A 220 13.96 15.47 -26.07
N HIS A 221 13.02 16.21 -25.47
CA HIS A 221 12.00 16.96 -26.19
C HIS A 221 12.62 18.07 -27.04
N ALA A 222 13.61 18.80 -26.48
CA ALA A 222 14.35 19.80 -27.24
C ALA A 222 15.05 19.23 -28.47
N GLU A 223 15.71 18.07 -28.34
CA GLU A 223 16.35 17.42 -29.49
C GLU A 223 15.34 16.93 -30.52
N TYR A 224 14.24 16.33 -30.07
CA TYR A 224 13.16 15.86 -30.94
C TYR A 224 12.54 17.00 -31.76
N MET A 225 12.23 18.12 -31.12
CA MET A 225 11.67 19.30 -31.78
C MET A 225 12.66 19.95 -32.74
N ARG A 226 13.94 20.02 -32.36
CA ARG A 226 15.02 20.53 -33.22
C ARG A 226 15.13 19.73 -34.53
N LYS A 227 15.02 18.39 -34.48
CA LYS A 227 15.03 17.53 -35.67
C LYS A 227 13.87 17.81 -36.62
N ARG A 228 12.77 18.38 -36.12
CA ARG A 228 11.57 18.73 -36.89
C ARG A 228 11.50 20.22 -37.26
N GLY A 229 12.53 21.01 -36.91
CA GLY A 229 12.56 22.45 -37.17
C GLY A 229 11.55 23.26 -36.34
N LEU A 230 11.09 22.72 -35.19
CA LEU A 230 10.09 23.35 -34.34
C LEU A 230 10.69 23.77 -32.99
N PRO A 231 10.16 24.82 -32.33
CA PRO A 231 10.60 25.22 -31.00
C PRO A 231 10.07 24.27 -29.91
N ALA A 232 10.90 23.92 -28.94
CA ALA A 232 10.51 23.14 -27.78
C ALA A 232 9.88 24.03 -26.70
N ILE A 233 8.58 24.28 -26.84
CA ILE A 233 7.81 25.17 -25.96
C ILE A 233 7.47 24.52 -24.61
N HIS A 234 7.30 23.20 -24.56
CA HIS A 234 6.98 22.50 -23.32
C HIS A 234 8.20 22.41 -22.40
N LYS A 235 7.97 22.56 -21.09
CA LYS A 235 8.99 22.50 -20.05
C LYS A 235 8.49 21.70 -18.86
N ASN A 236 9.32 20.80 -18.34
CA ASN A 236 8.96 19.95 -17.21
C ASN A 236 8.58 20.75 -15.97
N GLN A 237 9.24 21.89 -15.74
CA GLN A 237 8.90 22.80 -14.65
C GLN A 237 7.46 23.34 -14.75
N ILE A 238 6.98 23.64 -15.96
CA ILE A 238 5.60 24.10 -16.18
C ILE A 238 4.65 22.92 -16.02
N THR A 239 4.95 21.76 -16.63
CA THR A 239 4.14 20.54 -16.52
C THR A 239 3.92 20.12 -15.07
N ARG A 240 4.93 20.26 -14.22
CA ARG A 240 4.84 20.04 -12.77
C ARG A 240 3.71 20.85 -12.13
N MET A 241 3.55 22.13 -12.51
CA MET A 241 2.50 22.99 -11.92
C MET A 241 1.10 22.46 -12.25
N TYR A 242 0.89 21.91 -13.44
CA TYR A 242 -0.40 21.31 -13.84
C TYR A 242 -0.61 19.94 -13.19
N ALA A 243 0.46 19.16 -12.97
CA ALA A 243 0.39 17.94 -12.17
C ALA A 243 -0.01 18.21 -10.72
N GLU A 244 0.63 19.20 -10.08
CA GLU A 244 0.28 19.65 -8.73
C GLU A 244 -1.17 20.15 -8.68
N ALA A 245 -1.58 21.01 -9.62
CA ALA A 245 -2.96 21.51 -9.70
C ALA A 245 -4.00 20.40 -9.87
N THR A 246 -3.71 19.37 -10.68
CA THR A 246 -4.59 18.21 -10.86
C THR A 246 -4.82 17.47 -9.54
N CYS A 247 -3.75 17.20 -8.79
CA CYS A 247 -3.90 16.52 -7.49
C CYS A 247 -4.51 17.43 -6.41
N THR A 248 -4.28 18.74 -6.44
CA THR A 248 -4.99 19.68 -5.57
C THR A 248 -6.50 19.65 -5.82
N VAL A 249 -6.94 19.72 -7.08
CA VAL A 249 -8.37 19.61 -7.43
C VAL A 249 -8.95 18.26 -7.01
N ALA A 250 -8.22 17.17 -7.24
CA ALA A 250 -8.65 15.84 -6.81
C ALA A 250 -8.86 15.79 -5.28
N GLN A 251 -7.91 16.34 -4.51
CA GLN A 251 -8.01 16.40 -3.05
C GLN A 251 -9.17 17.27 -2.56
N GLU A 252 -9.39 18.44 -3.17
CA GLU A 252 -10.53 19.32 -2.86
C GLU A 252 -11.88 18.64 -3.07
N LEU A 253 -11.98 17.78 -4.09
CA LEU A 253 -13.20 17.06 -4.46
C LEU A 253 -13.33 15.69 -3.77
N ASP A 254 -12.40 15.32 -2.88
CA ASP A 254 -12.29 14.00 -2.25
C ASP A 254 -12.25 12.85 -3.28
N LEU A 255 -11.47 13.04 -4.34
CA LEU A 255 -11.28 12.10 -5.44
C LEU A 255 -9.82 11.60 -5.52
N PRO A 256 -9.59 10.36 -5.98
CA PRO A 256 -8.25 9.82 -6.15
C PRO A 256 -7.48 10.49 -7.31
N CYS A 257 -6.17 10.70 -7.12
CA CYS A 257 -5.22 11.23 -8.12
C CYS A 257 -4.05 10.26 -8.32
N VAL A 258 -3.82 9.78 -9.55
CA VAL A 258 -2.57 9.12 -9.92
C VAL A 258 -1.56 10.20 -10.29
N ASP A 259 -0.61 10.44 -9.39
CA ASP A 259 0.50 11.34 -9.65
C ASP A 259 1.59 10.66 -10.48
N LEU A 260 1.37 10.62 -11.80
CA LEU A 260 2.29 10.07 -12.78
C LEU A 260 3.57 10.89 -12.87
N TRP A 261 3.48 12.22 -12.82
CA TRP A 261 4.62 13.12 -12.86
C TRP A 261 5.65 12.76 -11.78
N THR A 262 5.24 12.75 -10.51
CA THR A 262 6.14 12.44 -9.39
C THR A 262 6.66 11.00 -9.47
N ALA A 263 5.82 10.06 -9.87
CA ALA A 263 6.24 8.67 -10.04
C ALA A 263 7.35 8.53 -11.09
N MET A 264 7.24 9.25 -12.22
CA MET A 264 8.27 9.24 -13.27
C MET A 264 9.57 9.88 -12.79
N GLU A 265 9.51 11.06 -12.16
CA GLU A 265 10.70 11.71 -11.57
C GLU A 265 11.46 10.80 -10.61
N LEU A 266 10.73 10.11 -9.72
CA LEU A 266 11.33 9.17 -8.77
C LEU A 266 11.99 7.98 -9.49
N MET A 267 11.35 7.47 -10.53
CA MET A 267 11.87 6.33 -11.30
C MET A 267 13.08 6.70 -12.15
N VAL A 268 13.08 7.88 -12.77
CA VAL A 268 14.21 8.44 -13.51
C VAL A 268 15.38 8.68 -12.55
N LYS A 269 15.15 9.38 -11.44
CA LYS A 269 16.16 9.63 -10.40
C LYS A 269 16.78 8.33 -9.88
N LYS A 270 15.95 7.31 -9.60
CA LYS A 270 16.42 6.00 -9.13
C LYS A 270 17.27 5.26 -10.17
N ALA A 271 16.96 5.41 -11.46
CA ALA A 271 17.75 4.79 -12.51
C ALA A 271 19.10 5.50 -12.68
N THR A 272 19.11 6.83 -12.56
CA THR A 272 20.31 7.67 -12.59
C THR A 272 21.21 7.43 -11.36
N ASP A 273 20.63 7.27 -10.16
CA ASP A 273 21.36 6.98 -8.91
C ASP A 273 21.96 5.55 -8.85
N LYS A 274 21.51 4.62 -9.70
CA LYS A 274 22.10 3.27 -9.79
C LYS A 274 23.32 3.21 -10.73
N ASN A 275 23.62 4.30 -11.44
CA ASN A 275 24.73 4.35 -12.39
C ASN A 275 26.05 4.63 -11.63
N PRO A 276 27.04 3.71 -11.65
CA PRO A 276 28.30 3.87 -10.93
C PRO A 276 29.06 5.15 -11.29
N LEU A 277 28.96 5.62 -12.54
CA LEU A 277 29.65 6.82 -13.02
C LEU A 277 29.03 8.11 -12.47
N VAL A 278 27.70 8.13 -12.33
CA VAL A 278 26.96 9.27 -11.77
C VAL A 278 27.16 9.34 -10.25
N VAL A 279 27.18 8.18 -9.58
CA VAL A 279 27.48 8.08 -8.15
C VAL A 279 28.92 8.55 -7.88
N ALA A 280 29.90 8.10 -8.67
CA ALA A 280 31.30 8.52 -8.54
C ALA A 280 31.51 10.03 -8.77
N ALA A 281 30.79 10.63 -9.73
CA ALA A 281 30.82 12.07 -9.99
C ALA A 281 30.14 12.90 -8.88
N ARG A 282 29.04 12.39 -8.31
CA ARG A 282 28.27 13.05 -7.25
C ARG A 282 28.92 12.95 -5.87
N GLU A 283 29.61 11.85 -5.59
CA GLU A 283 30.29 11.60 -4.31
C GLU A 283 31.70 12.22 -4.23
N GLY A 284 32.14 12.95 -5.26
CA GLY A 284 33.46 13.59 -5.28
C GLY A 284 34.63 12.59 -5.24
N MET A 285 34.36 11.30 -5.48
CA MET A 285 35.37 10.23 -5.53
C MET A 285 36.25 10.32 -6.78
N LEU A 286 35.84 11.10 -7.78
CA LEU A 286 36.73 11.64 -8.80
C LEU A 286 37.41 12.86 -8.19
N GLY A 287 38.59 12.63 -7.61
CA GLY A 287 39.29 13.55 -6.71
C GLY A 287 39.48 14.98 -7.22
N SER A 288 39.85 15.85 -6.27
CA SER A 288 40.20 17.26 -6.44
C SER A 288 41.18 17.58 -7.59
N ASP A 289 41.81 16.58 -8.19
CA ASP A 289 42.70 16.72 -9.35
C ASP A 289 41.95 16.95 -10.67
N LEU A 290 40.67 16.59 -10.78
CA LEU A 290 39.85 16.83 -11.98
C LEU A 290 39.29 18.25 -12.08
N VAL A 291 39.28 19.01 -10.98
CA VAL A 291 38.97 20.45 -11.00
C VAL A 291 40.13 21.24 -11.62
N GLN A 292 41.35 20.69 -11.62
CA GLN A 292 42.51 21.23 -12.34
C GLN A 292 42.75 20.61 -13.72
N ALA A 293 42.15 19.45 -14.02
CA ALA A 293 42.33 18.81 -15.31
C ALA A 293 41.56 19.53 -16.42
N SER A 294 42.33 20.16 -17.31
CA SER A 294 42.03 20.54 -18.71
C SER A 294 40.64 20.13 -19.23
N GLY A 295 39.89 21.09 -19.79
CA GLY A 295 38.53 20.91 -20.33
C GLY A 295 38.32 19.74 -21.30
N LYS A 296 39.40 19.13 -21.81
CA LYS A 296 39.38 17.89 -22.59
C LYS A 296 38.90 16.66 -21.81
N LEU A 297 39.28 16.50 -20.53
CA LEU A 297 38.87 15.36 -19.68
C LEU A 297 37.42 15.49 -19.20
N ARG A 298 37.00 16.72 -18.88
CA ARG A 298 35.60 17.04 -18.56
C ARG A 298 34.66 16.72 -19.74
N ASN A 299 35.10 17.02 -20.96
CA ASN A 299 34.39 16.65 -22.19
C ASN A 299 34.34 15.13 -22.38
N ILE A 300 35.43 14.38 -22.13
CA ILE A 300 35.43 12.92 -22.27
C ILE A 300 34.44 12.26 -21.28
N PHE A 301 34.44 12.70 -20.01
CA PHE A 301 33.49 12.19 -19.01
C PHE A 301 32.04 12.56 -19.33
N ALA A 302 31.78 13.81 -19.74
CA ALA A 302 30.46 14.21 -20.20
C ALA A 302 30.00 13.41 -21.43
N THR A 303 30.93 13.09 -22.33
CA THR A 303 30.67 12.26 -23.53
C THR A 303 30.36 10.82 -23.15
N GLN A 304 31.08 10.22 -22.18
CA GLN A 304 30.80 8.87 -21.68
C GLN A 304 29.49 8.78 -20.87
N LEU A 305 29.16 9.79 -20.07
CA LEU A 305 27.88 9.85 -19.35
C LEU A 305 26.70 9.99 -20.34
N SER A 306 26.86 10.85 -21.35
CA SER A 306 25.88 11.04 -22.43
C SER A 306 25.74 9.82 -23.33
N ALA A 307 26.77 8.97 -23.42
CA ALA A 307 26.72 7.72 -24.16
C ALA A 307 25.92 6.61 -23.44
N VAL A 308 25.71 6.71 -22.12
CA VAL A 308 25.00 5.70 -21.31
C VAL A 308 23.56 6.12 -20.98
N ASN A 309 23.31 7.40 -20.68
CA ASN A 309 21.97 7.99 -20.55
C ASN A 309 21.92 9.31 -21.35
N PRO A 310 21.61 9.29 -22.66
CA PRO A 310 21.63 10.49 -23.49
C PRO A 310 20.65 11.57 -23.01
N PHE A 311 19.59 11.17 -22.30
CA PHE A 311 18.52 12.07 -21.85
C PHE A 311 18.19 11.92 -20.37
N ASP A 312 19.21 11.71 -19.53
CA ASP A 312 19.11 11.73 -18.06
C ASP A 312 18.19 10.65 -17.47
N GLY A 313 17.84 9.62 -18.25
CA GLY A 313 17.00 8.49 -17.86
C GLY A 313 15.53 8.62 -18.28
N TYR A 314 15.13 9.73 -18.88
CA TYR A 314 13.77 9.92 -19.40
C TYR A 314 13.48 9.01 -20.60
N GLU A 315 14.50 8.67 -21.40
CA GLU A 315 14.44 7.75 -22.54
C GLU A 315 13.95 6.35 -22.18
N MET A 316 14.04 5.96 -20.90
CA MET A 316 13.49 4.69 -20.43
C MET A 316 11.98 4.68 -20.40
N TYR A 317 11.32 5.82 -20.25
CA TYR A 317 9.86 5.93 -20.07
C TYR A 317 9.17 6.79 -21.14
N LEU A 318 9.92 7.63 -21.84
CA LEU A 318 9.45 8.52 -22.91
C LEU A 318 10.08 8.12 -24.24
N SER A 319 9.34 8.36 -25.33
CA SER A 319 9.77 8.06 -26.70
C SER A 319 10.41 9.27 -27.39
N ASP A 320 9.94 10.48 -27.07
CA ASP A 320 10.37 11.74 -27.67
C ASP A 320 10.54 12.86 -26.63
N GLY A 321 10.61 12.49 -25.35
CA GLY A 321 10.67 13.41 -24.22
C GLY A 321 9.31 13.93 -23.75
N PHE A 322 8.21 13.55 -24.41
CA PHE A 322 6.85 13.97 -24.07
C PHE A 322 5.87 12.78 -24.01
N ASN A 323 5.86 11.95 -25.05
CA ASN A 323 4.98 10.79 -25.19
C ASN A 323 5.53 9.56 -24.48
N LEU A 324 4.67 8.85 -23.76
CA LEU A 324 5.01 7.61 -23.07
C LEU A 324 5.44 6.53 -24.06
N ASN A 325 6.55 5.85 -23.76
CA ASN A 325 6.93 4.61 -24.41
C ASN A 325 6.32 3.38 -23.69
N ALA A 326 6.63 2.18 -24.14
CA ALA A 326 6.10 0.94 -23.56
C ALA A 326 6.32 0.78 -22.04
N ASN A 327 7.43 1.27 -21.50
CA ASN A 327 7.69 1.20 -20.06
C ASN A 327 6.91 2.29 -19.30
N GLY A 328 6.79 3.49 -19.88
CA GLY A 328 5.96 4.57 -19.34
C GLY A 328 4.49 4.17 -19.26
N ASN A 329 3.96 3.58 -20.32
CA ASN A 329 2.59 3.05 -20.34
C ASN A 329 2.39 1.93 -19.30
N LYS A 330 3.34 0.99 -19.16
CA LYS A 330 3.29 -0.04 -18.12
C LYS A 330 3.35 0.52 -16.70
N LEU A 331 4.11 1.61 -16.49
CA LEU A 331 4.16 2.29 -15.19
C LEU A 331 2.80 2.89 -14.86
N LEU A 332 2.21 3.67 -15.77
CA LEU A 332 0.89 4.27 -15.58
C LEU A 332 -0.20 3.20 -15.33
N TYR A 333 -0.23 2.14 -16.14
CA TYR A 333 -1.13 1.00 -15.91
C TYR A 333 -1.00 0.42 -14.51
N LYS A 334 0.25 0.17 -14.04
CA LYS A 334 0.49 -0.35 -12.69
C LYS A 334 0.02 0.59 -11.60
N LEU A 335 0.21 1.91 -11.78
CA LEU A 335 -0.25 2.91 -10.83
C LEU A 335 -1.79 2.92 -10.74
N ILE A 336 -2.48 2.98 -11.88
CA ILE A 336 -3.96 2.93 -11.94
C ILE A 336 -4.50 1.65 -11.30
N VAL A 337 -3.95 0.48 -11.65
CA VAL A 337 -4.38 -0.81 -11.08
C VAL A 337 -4.05 -0.90 -9.59
N SER A 338 -2.89 -0.41 -9.16
CA SER A 338 -2.52 -0.45 -7.74
C SER A 338 -3.46 0.41 -6.87
N MET A 339 -3.89 1.57 -7.39
CA MET A 339 -4.80 2.46 -6.66
C MET A 339 -6.23 1.92 -6.63
N THR A 340 -6.71 1.39 -7.76
CA THR A 340 -8.02 0.74 -7.83
C THR A 340 -8.08 -0.52 -6.95
N LEU A 341 -7.06 -1.38 -6.99
CA LEU A 341 -6.99 -2.58 -6.14
C LEU A 341 -6.78 -2.26 -4.65
N ALA A 342 -6.03 -1.21 -4.30
CA ALA A 342 -5.87 -0.82 -2.90
C ALA A 342 -7.19 -0.31 -2.31
N TYR A 343 -7.95 0.45 -3.09
CA TYR A 343 -9.29 0.92 -2.71
C TYR A 343 -10.31 -0.23 -2.67
N GLU A 344 -10.30 -1.14 -3.66
CA GLU A 344 -11.15 -2.32 -3.64
C GLU A 344 -10.80 -3.26 -2.49
N ALA A 345 -9.53 -3.47 -2.16
CA ALA A 345 -9.14 -4.32 -1.05
C ALA A 345 -9.60 -3.77 0.31
N THR A 346 -9.53 -2.45 0.51
CA THR A 346 -10.01 -1.80 1.74
C THR A 346 -11.54 -1.77 1.79
N GLU A 347 -12.21 -1.43 0.69
CA GLU A 347 -13.67 -1.42 0.59
C GLU A 347 -14.27 -2.83 0.70
N PHE A 348 -13.65 -3.83 0.06
CA PHE A 348 -14.05 -5.23 0.15
C PHE A 348 -13.90 -5.77 1.58
N ALA A 349 -12.76 -5.48 2.23
CA ALA A 349 -12.56 -5.83 3.63
C ALA A 349 -13.60 -5.15 4.55
N ALA A 350 -14.01 -3.92 4.20
CA ALA A 350 -15.04 -3.18 4.92
C ALA A 350 -16.48 -3.66 4.64
N ARG A 351 -16.79 -4.23 3.47
CA ARG A 351 -18.17 -4.68 3.12
C ARG A 351 -18.42 -6.16 3.42
N ASN A 352 -17.39 -7.00 3.43
CA ASN A 352 -17.57 -8.44 3.57
C ASN A 352 -17.75 -8.86 5.04
N LYS A 353 -19.01 -9.17 5.42
CA LYS A 353 -19.39 -9.63 6.77
C LYS A 353 -18.57 -10.83 7.25
N ARG A 354 -18.13 -11.73 6.36
CA ARG A 354 -17.29 -12.88 6.73
C ARG A 354 -15.89 -12.45 7.15
N VAL A 355 -15.29 -11.50 6.44
CA VAL A 355 -13.97 -10.94 6.75
C VAL A 355 -14.02 -10.13 8.03
N GLN A 356 -15.05 -9.28 8.20
CA GLN A 356 -15.27 -8.53 9.44
C GLN A 356 -15.45 -9.45 10.66
N ALA A 357 -16.27 -10.51 10.55
CA ALA A 357 -16.50 -11.45 11.64
C ALA A 357 -15.20 -12.20 12.03
N ARG A 358 -14.35 -12.54 11.05
CA ARG A 358 -13.03 -13.13 11.30
C ARG A 358 -12.10 -12.13 12.01
N ALA A 359 -12.01 -10.90 11.51
CA ALA A 359 -11.18 -9.84 12.12
C ALA A 359 -11.61 -9.53 13.56
N TYR A 360 -12.92 -9.38 13.80
CA TYR A 360 -13.47 -9.17 15.15
C TYR A 360 -13.13 -10.32 16.10
N ARG A 361 -13.24 -11.57 15.63
CA ARG A 361 -12.89 -12.75 16.42
C ARG A 361 -11.42 -12.70 16.87
N VAL A 362 -10.50 -12.41 15.95
CA VAL A 362 -9.07 -12.30 16.28
C VAL A 362 -8.81 -11.14 17.24
N LEU A 363 -9.43 -9.98 17.01
CA LEU A 363 -9.30 -8.82 17.90
C LEU A 363 -9.80 -9.15 19.31
N LYS A 364 -10.97 -9.78 19.44
CA LYS A 364 -11.55 -10.21 20.72
C LYS A 364 -10.62 -11.15 21.49
N PHE A 365 -10.10 -12.20 20.84
CA PHE A 365 -9.19 -13.14 21.50
C PHE A 365 -7.85 -12.50 21.84
N THR A 366 -7.36 -11.57 21.01
CA THR A 366 -6.08 -10.88 21.28
C THR A 366 -6.21 -9.92 22.44
N VAL A 367 -7.26 -9.10 22.48
CA VAL A 367 -7.53 -8.20 23.60
C VAL A 367 -7.76 -8.99 24.89
N ALA A 368 -8.55 -10.07 24.84
CA ALA A 368 -8.76 -10.93 26.02
C ALA A 368 -7.45 -11.58 26.51
N GLY A 369 -6.63 -12.11 25.60
CA GLY A 369 -5.32 -12.69 25.92
C GLY A 369 -4.36 -11.66 26.51
N MET A 370 -4.36 -10.43 25.98
CA MET A 370 -3.58 -9.31 26.53
C MET A 370 -4.03 -8.93 27.94
N VAL A 371 -5.34 -8.84 28.19
CA VAL A 371 -5.89 -8.55 29.52
C VAL A 371 -5.47 -9.63 30.51
N ILE A 372 -5.65 -10.92 30.16
CA ILE A 372 -5.27 -12.05 31.03
C ILE A 372 -3.76 -12.02 31.31
N ALA A 373 -2.92 -11.89 30.28
CA ALA A 373 -1.47 -11.84 30.44
C ALA A 373 -1.05 -10.67 31.34
N ASN A 374 -1.66 -9.51 31.14
CA ASN A 374 -1.38 -8.34 31.96
C ASN A 374 -1.80 -8.59 33.41
N THR A 375 -3.02 -9.04 33.66
CA THR A 375 -3.52 -9.38 35.00
C THR A 375 -2.61 -10.40 35.71
N VAL A 376 -2.27 -11.50 35.04
CA VAL A 376 -1.39 -12.55 35.60
C VAL A 376 -0.03 -11.98 36.00
N ILE A 377 0.58 -11.15 35.17
CA ILE A 377 1.92 -10.62 35.47
C ILE A 377 1.86 -9.53 36.55
N TYR A 378 0.82 -8.68 36.54
CA TYR A 378 0.56 -7.75 37.65
C TYR A 378 0.38 -8.51 38.99
N SER A 379 -0.33 -9.64 38.98
CA SER A 379 -0.55 -10.47 40.17
C SER A 379 0.69 -11.28 40.60
N LEU A 380 1.48 -11.81 39.68
CA LEU A 380 2.63 -12.67 40.02
C LEU A 380 3.92 -11.91 40.30
N VAL A 381 4.10 -10.72 39.75
CA VAL A 381 5.38 -9.98 39.84
C VAL A 381 5.23 -8.70 40.64
N LEU A 382 4.23 -7.86 40.32
CA LEU A 382 4.10 -6.54 40.96
C LEU A 382 3.45 -6.61 42.35
N PHE A 383 2.53 -7.55 42.57
CA PHE A 383 1.90 -7.72 43.88
C PHE A 383 2.88 -8.21 44.97
N PRO A 384 3.77 -9.21 44.74
CA PRO A 384 4.82 -9.54 45.69
C PRO A 384 5.79 -8.38 45.97
N LEU A 385 6.17 -7.60 44.95
CA LEU A 385 7.01 -6.41 45.15
C LEU A 385 6.32 -5.35 46.02
N PHE A 386 5.00 -5.20 45.89
CA PHE A 386 4.20 -4.33 46.75
C PHE A 386 4.18 -4.83 48.20
N ILE A 387 4.00 -6.14 48.41
CA ILE A 387 4.05 -6.75 49.75
C ILE A 387 5.44 -6.54 50.37
N LEU A 388 6.52 -6.86 49.65
CA LEU A 388 7.88 -6.71 50.12
C LEU A 388 8.20 -5.25 50.49
N ARG A 389 7.72 -4.28 49.70
CA ARG A 389 7.88 -2.86 50.01
C ARG A 389 7.15 -2.46 51.28
N THR A 390 5.90 -2.91 51.43
CA THR A 390 5.07 -2.60 52.59
C THR A 390 5.64 -3.24 53.86
N ALA A 391 6.12 -4.48 53.75
CA ALA A 391 6.80 -5.20 54.82
C ALA A 391 8.12 -4.50 55.21
N ASN A 392 8.97 -4.15 54.25
CA ASN A 392 10.21 -3.40 54.49
C ASN A 392 9.96 -2.06 55.20
N TYR A 393 8.89 -1.34 54.81
CA TYR A 393 8.48 -0.13 55.51
C TYR A 393 8.04 -0.42 56.96
N GLY A 394 7.20 -1.45 57.19
CA GLY A 394 6.77 -1.84 58.53
C GLY A 394 7.92 -2.29 59.43
N ILE A 395 8.86 -3.08 58.91
CA ILE A 395 10.05 -3.53 59.65
C ILE A 395 10.96 -2.34 59.96
N SER A 396 11.05 -1.33 59.07
CA SER A 396 11.84 -0.13 59.33
C SER A 396 11.32 0.69 60.51
N ILE A 397 10.00 0.72 60.70
CA ILE A 397 9.37 1.35 61.87
C ILE A 397 9.67 0.52 63.14
N LEU A 398 9.56 -0.81 63.06
CA LEU A 398 9.74 -1.70 64.19
C LEU A 398 11.21 -1.75 64.69
N LEU A 399 12.16 -1.86 63.76
CA LEU A 399 13.60 -2.02 64.04
C LEU A 399 14.41 -0.73 63.93
N ARG A 400 13.77 0.41 63.62
CA ARG A 400 14.37 1.75 63.51
C ARG A 400 15.63 1.83 62.62
N TYR A 401 15.63 1.17 61.46
CA TYR A 401 16.72 1.28 60.48
C TYR A 401 16.29 2.11 59.27
N ASP A 402 17.27 2.70 58.56
CA ASP A 402 17.02 3.48 57.35
C ASP A 402 16.63 2.56 56.17
N SER A 403 15.37 2.67 55.74
CA SER A 403 14.82 1.89 54.63
C SER A 403 14.86 2.61 53.27
N ALA A 404 15.50 3.77 53.18
CA ALA A 404 15.55 4.55 51.94
C ALA A 404 16.19 3.76 50.80
N GLN A 405 17.34 3.11 51.05
CA GLN A 405 18.08 2.37 50.03
C GLN A 405 17.34 1.12 49.55
N SER A 406 16.72 0.35 50.46
CA SER A 406 15.93 -0.83 50.11
C SER A 406 14.62 -0.45 49.38
N THR A 407 14.01 0.67 49.76
CA THR A 407 12.82 1.20 49.08
C THR A 407 13.15 1.68 47.66
N LEU A 408 14.28 2.36 47.47
CA LEU A 408 14.78 2.77 46.15
C LEU A 408 15.08 1.55 45.27
N ALA A 409 15.69 0.50 45.82
CA ALA A 409 15.94 -0.75 45.10
C ALA A 409 14.63 -1.42 44.63
N LEU A 410 13.62 -1.50 45.50
CA LEU A 410 12.29 -2.06 45.16
C LEU A 410 11.53 -1.20 44.14
N LEU A 411 11.65 0.13 44.22
CA LEU A 411 11.08 1.06 43.23
C LEU A 411 11.74 0.88 41.86
N SER A 412 13.07 0.81 41.81
CA SER A 412 13.80 0.58 40.55
C SER A 412 13.43 -0.77 39.92
N SER A 413 13.21 -1.79 40.74
CA SER A 413 12.75 -3.11 40.30
C SER A 413 11.34 -3.05 39.72
N ARG A 414 10.42 -2.31 40.37
CA ARG A 414 9.07 -2.06 39.87
C ARG A 414 9.09 -1.31 38.54
N ASP A 415 9.93 -0.30 38.40
CA ASP A 415 10.04 0.49 37.16
C ASP A 415 10.63 -0.35 36.02
N ALA A 416 11.61 -1.22 36.32
CA ALA A 416 12.11 -2.20 35.36
C ALA A 416 11.01 -3.18 34.92
N VAL A 417 10.18 -3.66 35.85
CA VAL A 417 9.03 -4.51 35.53
C VAL A 417 8.01 -3.74 34.69
N ASN A 418 7.62 -2.52 35.05
CA ASN A 418 6.69 -1.70 34.26
C ASN A 418 7.21 -1.43 32.84
N HIS A 419 8.51 -1.18 32.69
CA HIS A 419 9.13 -1.02 31.37
C HIS A 419 9.05 -2.32 30.57
N PHE A 420 9.28 -3.48 31.19
CA PHE A 420 9.06 -4.78 30.57
C PHE A 420 7.58 -5.01 30.21
N LEU A 421 6.65 -4.65 31.09
CA LEU A 421 5.20 -4.76 30.86
C LEU A 421 4.74 -3.95 29.66
N SER A 422 5.33 -2.78 29.42
CA SER A 422 5.02 -1.96 28.25
C SER A 422 5.35 -2.64 26.91
N THR A 423 6.21 -3.67 26.92
CA THR A 423 6.55 -4.50 25.76
C THR A 423 5.72 -5.78 25.63
N LEU A 424 4.91 -6.12 26.65
CA LEU A 424 4.09 -7.35 26.68
C LEU A 424 2.95 -7.47 25.66
N PRO A 425 2.33 -6.40 25.14
CA PRO A 425 1.26 -6.56 24.15
C PRO A 425 1.71 -7.43 22.96
N LEU A 426 2.97 -7.27 22.54
CA LEU A 426 3.59 -8.12 21.52
C LEU A 426 3.78 -9.56 21.98
N LEU A 427 4.08 -9.78 23.26
CA LEU A 427 4.27 -11.11 23.84
C LEU A 427 2.94 -11.85 23.99
N GLY A 428 1.86 -11.17 24.38
CA GLY A 428 0.51 -11.73 24.40
C GLY A 428 0.03 -12.13 23.00
N LEU A 429 0.34 -11.29 22.00
CA LEU A 429 0.07 -11.60 20.59
C LEU A 429 0.92 -12.77 20.08
N ASP A 430 2.23 -12.80 20.37
CA ASP A 430 3.13 -13.89 19.98
C ASP A 430 2.70 -15.23 20.63
N ILE A 431 2.30 -15.21 21.91
CA ILE A 431 1.70 -16.38 22.57
C ILE A 431 0.41 -16.80 21.87
N LEU A 432 -0.49 -15.86 21.56
CA LEU A 432 -1.77 -16.19 20.93
C LEU A 432 -1.59 -16.81 19.53
N VAL A 433 -0.61 -16.32 18.75
CA VAL A 433 -0.21 -16.88 17.45
C VAL A 433 0.23 -18.34 17.59
N HIS A 434 0.78 -18.73 18.74
CA HIS A 434 1.22 -20.10 19.01
C HIS A 434 0.14 -20.97 19.64
N VAL A 435 -0.67 -20.43 20.55
CA VAL A 435 -1.74 -21.16 21.25
C VAL A 435 -2.91 -21.44 20.31
N LYS A 436 -3.27 -20.48 19.45
CA LYS A 436 -4.40 -20.60 18.52
C LYS A 436 -4.05 -20.10 17.12
N PRO A 437 -3.13 -20.78 16.41
CA PRO A 437 -2.64 -20.35 15.09
C PRO A 437 -3.75 -20.23 14.05
N SER A 438 -4.83 -21.02 14.19
CA SER A 438 -5.97 -21.01 13.27
C SER A 438 -6.60 -19.62 13.12
N LEU A 439 -6.59 -18.78 14.17
CA LEU A 439 -7.14 -17.42 14.11
C LEU A 439 -6.45 -16.57 13.04
N PHE A 440 -5.14 -16.69 12.92
CA PHE A 440 -4.33 -15.89 12.00
C PHE A 440 -4.21 -16.54 10.62
N GLU A 441 -4.18 -17.88 10.58
CA GLU A 441 -4.26 -18.64 9.32
C GLU A 441 -5.57 -18.36 8.57
N ASP A 442 -6.71 -18.27 9.27
CA ASP A 442 -8.02 -17.97 8.65
C ASP A 442 -8.05 -16.60 7.94
N ILE A 443 -7.29 -15.62 8.45
CA ILE A 443 -7.14 -14.30 7.82
C ILE A 443 -6.23 -14.42 6.60
N PHE A 444 -5.05 -15.01 6.78
CA PHE A 444 -4.07 -15.17 5.72
C PHE A 444 -4.67 -15.91 4.52
N PHE A 445 -5.28 -17.07 4.74
CA PHE A 445 -5.89 -17.85 3.66
C PHE A 445 -7.21 -17.29 3.17
N GLY A 446 -7.99 -16.63 4.04
CA GLY A 446 -9.18 -15.91 3.59
C GLY A 446 -8.84 -14.80 2.59
N MET A 447 -7.75 -14.07 2.83
CA MET A 447 -7.27 -13.06 1.89
C MET A 447 -6.62 -13.67 0.65
N LEU A 448 -5.91 -14.78 0.79
CA LEU A 448 -5.32 -15.48 -0.36
C LEU A 448 -6.40 -16.05 -1.29
N ASP A 449 -7.47 -16.63 -0.75
CA ASP A 449 -8.62 -17.15 -1.50
C ASP A 449 -9.32 -16.04 -2.29
N GLU A 450 -9.45 -14.85 -1.70
CA GLU A 450 -10.06 -13.70 -2.39
C GLU A 450 -9.18 -13.15 -3.51
N VAL A 451 -7.88 -12.99 -3.23
CA VAL A 451 -6.94 -12.34 -4.16
C VAL A 451 -6.55 -13.26 -5.32
N ASP A 452 -6.31 -14.54 -5.02
CA ASP A 452 -5.95 -15.56 -5.99
C ASP A 452 -6.57 -16.92 -5.59
N PRO A 453 -7.85 -17.16 -5.95
CA PRO A 453 -8.56 -18.39 -5.61
C PRO A 453 -7.88 -19.64 -6.18
N GLU A 454 -7.11 -19.50 -7.25
CA GLU A 454 -6.39 -20.62 -7.87
C GLU A 454 -5.14 -20.98 -7.06
N TYR A 455 -4.39 -19.98 -6.58
CA TYR A 455 -3.27 -20.17 -5.65
C TYR A 455 -3.76 -20.94 -4.41
N TRP A 456 -4.86 -20.48 -3.80
CA TRP A 456 -5.41 -21.14 -2.63
C TRP A 456 -5.85 -22.59 -2.92
N ARG A 457 -6.56 -22.83 -4.02
CA ARG A 457 -6.99 -24.18 -4.43
C ARG A 457 -5.83 -25.17 -4.56
N VAL A 458 -4.69 -24.74 -5.11
CA VAL A 458 -3.50 -25.60 -5.20
C VAL A 458 -2.89 -25.80 -3.83
N LEU A 459 -2.73 -24.73 -3.06
CA LEU A 459 -2.11 -24.77 -1.73
C LEU A 459 -2.89 -25.66 -0.75
N GLN A 460 -4.22 -25.68 -0.84
CA GLN A 460 -5.09 -26.50 0.00
C GLN A 460 -4.82 -28.01 -0.15
N LYS A 461 -4.30 -28.45 -1.32
CA LYS A 461 -3.96 -29.85 -1.57
C LYS A 461 -2.65 -30.29 -0.93
N TRP A 462 -1.80 -29.36 -0.51
CA TRP A 462 -0.52 -29.68 0.12
C TRP A 462 -0.70 -30.20 1.56
N PRO A 463 0.10 -31.18 1.99
CA PRO A 463 -0.03 -31.79 3.31
C PRO A 463 0.35 -30.79 4.40
N ARG A 464 -0.62 -30.44 5.25
CA ARG A 464 -0.41 -29.54 6.37
C ARG A 464 0.53 -30.14 7.41
N ARG A 465 1.64 -29.46 7.71
CA ARG A 465 2.53 -29.87 8.80
C ARG A 465 1.99 -29.36 10.14
N LYS A 466 1.44 -30.26 10.97
CA LYS A 466 0.95 -29.92 12.33
C LYS A 466 2.14 -29.58 13.25
N PHE A 467 2.16 -28.37 13.80
CA PHE A 467 3.21 -27.86 14.71
C PHE A 467 2.60 -27.65 16.11
N HIS A 468 2.81 -28.55 17.08
CA HIS A 468 1.96 -28.54 18.28
C HIS A 468 2.60 -28.16 19.64
N TRP A 469 3.85 -28.49 20.01
CA TRP A 469 4.31 -28.16 21.40
C TRP A 469 5.80 -27.82 21.59
N ALA A 470 6.73 -28.48 20.90
CA ALA A 470 8.17 -28.18 20.97
C ALA A 470 8.53 -26.72 20.56
N LYS A 471 7.60 -26.01 19.92
CA LYS A 471 7.80 -24.62 19.47
C LYS A 471 7.45 -23.54 20.50
N ILE A 472 6.57 -23.77 21.48
CA ILE A 472 6.37 -22.77 22.55
C ILE A 472 7.65 -22.66 23.38
N GLN A 473 8.25 -23.80 23.72
CA GLN A 473 9.58 -23.86 24.32
C GLN A 473 10.63 -23.16 23.44
N TYR A 474 10.61 -23.38 22.12
CA TYR A 474 11.49 -22.65 21.19
C TYR A 474 11.23 -21.13 21.18
N THR A 475 9.97 -20.68 21.21
CA THR A 475 9.60 -19.25 21.27
C THR A 475 10.06 -18.64 22.58
N VAL A 476 9.86 -19.32 23.70
CA VAL A 476 10.36 -18.91 25.02
C VAL A 476 11.89 -18.90 25.05
N GLN A 477 12.57 -19.92 24.51
CA GLN A 477 14.03 -19.97 24.37
C GLN A 477 14.56 -18.87 23.45
N ARG A 478 13.85 -18.55 22.35
CA ARG A 478 14.16 -17.44 21.44
C ARG A 478 14.05 -16.10 22.15
N LEU A 479 12.96 -15.88 22.89
CA LEU A 479 12.75 -14.68 23.70
C LEU A 479 13.80 -14.56 24.80
N PHE A 480 14.10 -15.65 25.50
CA PHE A 480 15.15 -15.70 26.51
C PHE A 480 16.51 -15.39 25.89
N LYS A 481 16.91 -16.08 24.81
CA LYS A 481 18.15 -15.80 24.08
C LYS A 481 18.25 -14.35 23.62
N ARG A 482 17.16 -13.76 23.12
CA ARG A 482 17.10 -12.35 22.71
C ARG A 482 17.30 -11.41 23.91
N TYR A 483 16.65 -11.71 25.04
CA TYR A 483 16.82 -10.97 26.28
C TYR A 483 18.26 -11.09 26.80
N THR A 484 18.84 -12.30 26.79
CA THR A 484 20.24 -12.57 27.16
C THR A 484 21.20 -11.83 26.24
N MET A 485 21.01 -11.86 24.91
CA MET A 485 21.86 -11.11 23.97
C MET A 485 21.75 -9.60 24.19
N THR A 486 20.56 -9.09 24.50
CA THR A 486 20.35 -7.66 24.81
C THR A 486 21.01 -7.29 26.14
N LEU A 487 20.92 -8.15 27.16
CA LEU A 487 21.60 -7.99 28.44
C LEU A 487 23.11 -8.03 28.28
N VAL A 488 23.65 -9.05 27.63
CA VAL A 488 25.08 -9.21 27.34
C VAL A 488 25.60 -8.01 26.57
N ALA A 489 24.90 -7.58 25.51
CA ALA A 489 25.27 -6.37 24.79
C ALA A 489 25.21 -5.11 25.67
N SER A 490 24.21 -5.01 26.56
CA SER A 490 24.10 -3.89 27.51
C SER A 490 25.22 -3.91 28.56
N TYR A 491 25.62 -5.08 29.07
CA TYR A 491 26.75 -5.24 29.99
C TYR A 491 28.09 -4.98 29.32
N LEU A 492 28.35 -5.60 28.17
CA LEU A 492 29.54 -5.35 27.36
C LEU A 492 29.65 -3.88 26.96
N SER A 493 28.51 -3.20 26.74
CA SER A 493 28.52 -1.77 26.44
C SER A 493 29.01 -0.86 27.57
N ARG A 494 29.09 -1.38 28.81
CA ARG A 494 29.62 -0.67 29.97
C ARG A 494 31.12 -0.84 30.15
N LEU A 495 31.79 -1.65 29.31
CA LEU A 495 33.25 -1.78 29.37
C LEU A 495 33.93 -0.45 29.01
N PRO A 496 34.90 0.01 29.81
CA PRO A 496 35.43 1.39 29.74
C PRO A 496 36.09 1.74 28.39
N TYR A 497 36.73 0.78 27.72
CA TYR A 497 37.50 1.06 26.50
C TYR A 497 36.79 0.63 25.21
N VAL A 498 36.14 -0.54 25.22
CA VAL A 498 35.54 -1.16 24.02
C VAL A 498 34.02 -1.19 24.03
N GLY A 499 33.37 -0.88 25.16
CA GLY A 499 31.93 -1.06 25.30
C GLY A 499 31.10 -0.17 24.37
N TRP A 500 31.58 1.04 24.08
CA TRP A 500 30.89 1.96 23.18
C TRP A 500 30.80 1.45 21.72
N LEU A 501 31.65 0.51 21.31
CA LEU A 501 31.67 -0.07 19.95
C LEU A 501 30.75 -1.29 19.77
N VAL A 502 30.36 -1.95 20.86
CA VAL A 502 29.60 -3.22 20.80
C VAL A 502 28.26 -3.06 20.06
N MET A 503 27.52 -1.98 20.36
CA MET A 503 26.23 -1.70 19.73
C MET A 503 26.35 -1.17 18.29
N PRO A 504 27.24 -0.20 17.99
CA PRO A 504 27.52 0.23 16.62
C PRO A 504 27.96 -0.89 15.69
N ILE A 505 28.87 -1.78 16.13
CA ILE A 505 29.35 -2.89 15.29
C ILE A 505 28.21 -3.89 15.02
N GLY A 506 27.42 -4.22 16.04
CA GLY A 506 26.24 -5.09 15.87
C GLY A 506 25.18 -4.47 14.95
N ALA A 507 24.92 -3.17 15.09
CA ALA A 507 24.02 -2.42 14.23
C ALA A 507 24.55 -2.33 12.79
N LEU A 508 25.84 -2.06 12.61
CA LEU A 508 26.51 -1.97 11.31
C LEU A 508 26.44 -3.29 10.54
N THR A 509 26.79 -4.41 11.19
CA THR A 509 26.79 -5.73 10.54
C THR A 509 25.40 -6.18 10.09
N MET A 510 24.36 -5.82 10.85
CA MET A 510 22.97 -6.07 10.47
C MET A 510 22.51 -5.08 9.39
N MET A 511 22.79 -3.79 9.55
CA MET A 511 22.34 -2.72 8.64
C MET A 511 23.02 -2.79 7.26
N ALA A 512 24.29 -3.23 7.22
CA ALA A 512 25.06 -3.41 6.00
C ALA A 512 24.42 -4.42 5.03
N ARG A 513 23.65 -5.38 5.55
CA ARG A 513 22.88 -6.32 4.73
C ARG A 513 21.66 -5.66 4.06
N PHE A 514 21.19 -4.52 4.57
CA PHE A 514 19.96 -3.86 4.11
C PHE A 514 20.22 -2.68 3.18
N VAL A 515 21.08 -1.75 3.61
CA VAL A 515 21.31 -0.48 2.89
C VAL A 515 22.70 -0.47 2.22
N GLY A 516 23.42 -1.59 2.31
CA GLY A 516 24.81 -1.69 1.89
C GLY A 516 25.77 -1.18 2.95
N TYR A 517 27.02 -1.63 2.85
CA TYR A 517 28.07 -1.27 3.79
C TYR A 517 28.30 0.26 3.87
N PRO A 518 28.37 1.03 2.76
CA PRO A 518 28.68 2.46 2.81
C PRO A 518 27.64 3.29 3.58
N VAL A 519 26.35 3.07 3.28
CA VAL A 519 25.25 3.81 3.92
C VAL A 519 25.11 3.43 5.39
N SER A 520 25.39 2.17 5.72
CA SER A 520 25.36 1.70 7.10
C SER A 520 26.49 2.27 7.93
N VAL A 521 27.70 2.38 7.37
CA VAL A 521 28.82 3.08 8.01
C VAL A 521 28.47 4.55 8.24
N ALA A 522 27.83 5.23 7.28
CA ALA A 522 27.43 6.62 7.42
C ALA A 522 26.40 6.84 8.55
N ILE A 523 25.32 6.05 8.58
CA ILE A 523 24.25 6.13 9.59
C ILE A 523 24.78 5.82 10.99
N ILE A 524 25.62 4.78 11.11
CA ILE A 524 26.20 4.38 12.39
C ILE A 524 27.27 5.36 12.85
N SER A 525 28.13 5.87 11.97
CA SER A 525 29.12 6.90 12.30
C SER A 525 28.44 8.18 12.79
N MET A 526 27.37 8.62 12.12
CA MET A 526 26.56 9.76 12.57
C MET A 526 25.92 9.51 13.95
N SER A 527 25.58 8.25 14.24
CA SER A 527 25.04 7.82 15.55
C SER A 527 26.11 7.51 16.61
N VAL A 528 27.40 7.62 16.28
CA VAL A 528 28.51 7.51 17.23
C VAL A 528 28.99 8.91 17.62
N VAL A 529 29.04 9.84 16.66
CA VAL A 529 29.51 11.22 16.85
C VAL A 529 28.58 12.03 17.76
N ALA A 530 27.27 11.73 17.81
CA ALA A 530 26.32 12.40 18.70
C ALA A 530 26.09 11.59 19.99
N PRO A 531 26.57 12.00 21.18
CA PRO A 531 26.46 11.20 22.42
C PRO A 531 25.02 10.85 22.83
N GLY A 532 24.04 11.67 22.44
CA GLY A 532 22.61 11.41 22.65
C GLY A 532 22.02 10.29 21.78
N SER A 533 22.72 9.87 20.73
CA SER A 533 22.22 8.92 19.72
C SER A 533 22.52 7.44 20.04
N LYS A 534 23.18 7.15 21.17
CA LYS A 534 23.31 5.77 21.70
C LYS A 534 21.94 5.08 21.88
N ARG A 535 20.93 5.84 22.31
CA ARG A 535 19.54 5.35 22.44
C ARG A 535 18.93 5.03 21.07
N SER A 536 19.20 5.87 20.07
CA SER A 536 18.72 5.69 18.69
C SER A 536 19.35 4.48 18.02
N THR A 537 20.67 4.31 18.12
CA THR A 537 21.39 3.14 17.59
C THR A 537 20.86 1.84 18.19
N PHE A 538 20.66 1.83 19.51
CA PHE A 538 20.12 0.69 20.23
C PHE A 538 18.66 0.38 19.84
N PHE A 539 17.84 1.42 19.66
CA PHE A 539 16.47 1.29 19.17
C PHE A 539 16.42 0.71 17.75
N MET A 540 17.28 1.18 16.85
CA MET A 540 17.37 0.67 15.47
C MET A 540 17.82 -0.79 15.45
N PHE A 541 18.88 -1.14 16.18
CA PHE A 541 19.35 -2.53 16.30
C PHE A 541 18.25 -3.47 16.83
N LYS A 542 17.57 -3.08 17.91
CA LYS A 542 16.45 -3.83 18.48
C LYS A 542 15.30 -4.00 17.49
N SER A 543 15.01 -2.96 16.70
CA SER A 543 13.92 -2.95 15.74
C SER A 543 14.20 -3.86 14.55
N LEU A 544 15.41 -3.84 13.99
CA LEU A 544 15.79 -4.70 12.87
C LEU A 544 15.74 -6.20 13.21
N LEU A 545 16.22 -6.59 14.39
CA LEU A 545 16.13 -7.98 14.87
C LEU A 545 14.66 -8.41 15.02
N ALA A 546 13.83 -7.55 15.59
CA ALA A 546 12.44 -7.83 15.84
C ALA A 546 11.59 -7.87 14.56
N MET A 547 11.88 -7.03 13.56
CA MET A 547 11.25 -7.08 12.24
C MET A 547 11.54 -8.42 11.56
N SER A 548 12.78 -8.92 11.69
CA SER A 548 13.18 -10.22 11.15
C SER A 548 12.41 -11.37 11.81
N ASP A 549 12.21 -11.32 13.13
CA ASP A 549 11.39 -12.31 13.84
C ASP A 549 9.91 -12.21 13.46
N PHE A 550 9.37 -11.00 13.40
CA PHE A 550 8.00 -10.73 12.99
C PHE A 550 7.71 -11.24 11.57
N SER A 551 8.68 -11.12 10.64
CA SER A 551 8.59 -11.69 9.29
C SER A 551 8.36 -13.20 9.29
N ARG A 552 8.99 -13.89 10.23
CA ARG A 552 8.89 -15.34 10.41
C ARG A 552 7.57 -15.76 10.97
N ASP A 553 7.03 -14.95 11.87
CA ASP A 553 5.74 -15.21 12.45
C ASP A 553 4.61 -14.95 11.44
N LEU A 554 4.75 -13.93 10.57
CA LEU A 554 3.81 -13.65 9.47
C LEU A 554 3.81 -14.70 8.35
N LEU A 555 4.97 -15.26 8.00
CA LEU A 555 5.09 -16.26 6.93
C LEU A 555 4.80 -17.70 7.39
N LYS A 556 4.59 -17.89 8.69
CA LYS A 556 4.34 -19.20 9.29
C LYS A 556 3.12 -19.93 8.71
N PRO A 557 1.96 -19.27 8.43
CA PRO A 557 0.82 -19.90 7.77
C PRO A 557 1.21 -20.52 6.42
N PHE A 558 1.94 -19.76 5.60
CA PHE A 558 2.38 -20.22 4.28
C PHE A 558 3.31 -21.44 4.39
N PHE A 559 4.40 -21.33 5.16
CA PHE A 559 5.37 -22.43 5.31
C PHE A 559 4.79 -23.69 5.95
N SER A 560 3.78 -23.55 6.81
CA SER A 560 3.11 -24.70 7.41
C SER A 560 2.27 -25.48 6.40
N HIS A 561 1.71 -24.80 5.39
CA HIS A 561 0.87 -25.40 4.35
C HIS A 561 1.69 -25.99 3.20
N VAL A 562 2.77 -25.32 2.76
CA VAL A 562 3.68 -25.92 1.76
C VAL A 562 4.60 -27.01 2.33
N GLY A 563 4.60 -27.21 3.65
CA GLY A 563 5.44 -28.22 4.30
C GLY A 563 6.95 -27.93 4.26
N ALA A 564 7.34 -26.65 4.09
CA ALA A 564 8.73 -26.25 3.86
C ALA A 564 9.69 -26.71 4.98
N LYS A 565 10.81 -27.33 4.59
CA LYS A 565 11.90 -27.71 5.50
C LYS A 565 12.66 -26.46 5.98
N PRO A 566 13.36 -26.50 7.14
CA PRO A 566 14.11 -25.35 7.65
C PRO A 566 15.11 -24.76 6.64
N LYS A 567 15.82 -25.62 5.88
CA LYS A 567 16.75 -25.18 4.83
C LYS A 567 16.05 -24.35 3.74
N GLN A 568 14.86 -24.78 3.31
CA GLN A 568 14.07 -24.10 2.27
C GLN A 568 13.48 -22.77 2.77
N GLN A 569 13.11 -22.70 4.05
CA GLN A 569 12.68 -21.43 4.66
C GLN A 569 13.83 -20.42 4.65
N VAL A 570 15.05 -20.83 5.03
CA VAL A 570 16.24 -19.96 4.98
C VAL A 570 16.51 -19.47 3.56
N GLU A 571 16.37 -20.35 2.57
CA GLU A 571 16.56 -19.99 1.15
C GLU A 571 15.50 -18.99 0.66
N PHE A 572 14.23 -19.19 1.02
CA PHE A 572 13.16 -18.22 0.76
C PHE A 572 13.49 -16.86 1.39
N TYR A 573 13.89 -16.86 2.66
CA TYR A 573 14.25 -15.61 3.33
C TYR A 573 15.37 -14.88 2.62
N ARG A 574 16.44 -15.57 2.20
CA ARG A 574 17.54 -14.95 1.46
C ARG A 574 17.08 -14.39 0.10
N ALA A 575 16.20 -15.11 -0.59
CA ALA A 575 15.68 -14.68 -1.90
C ALA A 575 14.81 -13.43 -1.83
N TYR A 576 14.07 -13.23 -0.73
CA TYR A 576 13.13 -12.13 -0.56
C TYR A 576 13.48 -11.18 0.60
N GLU A 577 14.71 -11.23 1.14
CA GLU A 577 15.10 -10.58 2.40
C GLU A 577 14.82 -9.08 2.41
N SER A 578 15.32 -8.38 1.39
CA SER A 578 15.17 -6.92 1.25
C SER A 578 13.71 -6.50 1.05
N LEU A 579 12.96 -7.26 0.26
CA LEU A 579 11.55 -6.98 -0.03
C LEU A 579 10.66 -7.24 1.20
N LEU A 580 10.89 -8.34 1.92
CA LEU A 580 10.16 -8.69 3.14
C LEU A 580 10.39 -7.67 4.24
N ILE A 581 11.63 -7.25 4.47
CA ILE A 581 11.96 -6.31 5.55
C ILE A 581 11.40 -4.92 5.23
N GLY A 582 11.51 -4.45 3.98
CA GLY A 582 10.89 -3.20 3.55
C GLY A 582 9.37 -3.22 3.67
N PHE A 583 8.74 -4.33 3.28
CA PHE A 583 7.30 -4.54 3.46
C PHE A 583 6.89 -4.54 4.93
N ILE A 584 7.66 -5.20 5.80
CA ILE A 584 7.40 -5.32 7.23
C ILE A 584 7.61 -4.02 7.98
N LEU A 585 8.57 -3.20 7.56
CA LEU A 585 8.85 -1.90 8.14
C LEU A 585 7.57 -1.04 8.24
N ALA A 586 6.69 -1.13 7.24
CA ALA A 586 5.42 -0.41 7.19
C ALA A 586 4.42 -0.82 8.29
N PHE A 587 4.52 -2.04 8.82
CA PHE A 587 3.61 -2.57 9.84
C PHE A 587 4.24 -2.63 11.23
N TYR A 588 5.55 -2.85 11.31
CA TYR A 588 6.24 -3.18 12.56
C TYR A 588 6.01 -2.14 13.65
N PHE A 589 6.19 -0.85 13.36
CA PHE A 589 6.04 0.21 14.37
C PHE A 589 4.60 0.32 14.88
N PHE A 590 3.60 0.03 14.04
CA PHE A 590 2.20 0.05 14.44
C PHE A 590 1.81 -1.18 15.26
N VAL A 591 2.39 -2.35 14.96
CA VAL A 591 2.20 -3.58 15.74
C VAL A 591 2.75 -3.43 17.16
N GLN A 592 3.74 -2.54 17.38
CA GLN A 592 4.25 -2.24 18.72
C GLN A 592 3.29 -1.43 19.61
N LEU A 593 2.24 -0.82 19.05
CA LEU A 593 1.31 -0.02 19.83
C LEU A 593 0.46 -0.91 20.74
N SER A 594 0.46 -0.65 22.04
CA SER A 594 -0.03 -1.60 23.07
C SER A 594 -1.48 -2.06 22.91
N TRP A 595 -2.36 -1.24 22.35
CA TRP A 595 -3.80 -1.56 22.21
C TRP A 595 -4.26 -1.71 20.76
N VAL A 596 -3.50 -1.15 19.81
CA VAL A 596 -3.85 -1.14 18.39
C VAL A 596 -3.03 -2.18 17.61
N GLY A 597 -1.91 -2.65 18.19
CA GLY A 597 -1.00 -3.61 17.59
C GLY A 597 -1.64 -4.89 17.07
N PRO A 598 -2.64 -5.49 17.76
CA PRO A 598 -3.39 -6.64 17.24
C PRO A 598 -4.10 -6.38 15.92
N ALA A 599 -4.72 -5.20 15.77
CA ALA A 599 -5.41 -4.82 14.54
C ALA A 599 -4.41 -4.68 13.39
N PHE A 600 -3.25 -4.07 13.66
CA PHE A 600 -2.16 -3.97 12.69
C PHE A 600 -1.52 -5.33 12.37
N TYR A 601 -1.53 -6.28 13.30
CA TYR A 601 -1.08 -7.65 13.03
C TYR A 601 -2.02 -8.37 12.07
N ILE A 602 -3.34 -8.22 12.26
CA ILE A 602 -4.36 -8.74 11.34
C ILE A 602 -4.14 -8.16 9.93
N LEU A 603 -3.95 -6.84 9.86
CA LEU A 603 -3.67 -6.15 8.60
C LEU A 603 -2.36 -6.66 7.96
N ALA A 604 -1.31 -6.84 8.75
CA ALA A 604 -0.03 -7.36 8.29
C ALA A 604 -0.12 -8.81 7.79
N GLN A 605 -0.94 -9.66 8.43
CA GLN A 605 -1.23 -11.02 7.96
C GLN A 605 -1.97 -11.01 6.61
N ALA A 606 -3.00 -10.19 6.48
CA ALA A 606 -3.73 -10.00 5.22
C ALA A 606 -2.80 -9.49 4.10
N ALA A 607 -1.99 -8.49 4.40
CA ALA A 607 -1.04 -7.93 3.45
C ALA A 607 0.09 -8.93 3.10
N MET A 608 0.49 -9.81 4.03
CA MET A 608 1.47 -10.87 3.74
C MET A 608 0.90 -11.90 2.76
N ALA A 609 -0.40 -12.19 2.81
CA ALA A 609 -1.05 -13.04 1.81
C ALA A 609 -0.99 -12.42 0.40
N LEU A 610 -1.26 -11.12 0.30
CA LEU A 610 -1.08 -10.34 -0.94
C LEU A 610 0.37 -10.37 -1.43
N PHE A 611 1.34 -10.20 -0.52
CA PHE A 611 2.75 -10.28 -0.83
C PHE A 611 3.10 -11.63 -1.48
N ILE A 612 2.65 -12.73 -0.87
CA ILE A 612 2.88 -14.10 -1.37
C ILE A 612 2.25 -14.28 -2.74
N ALA A 613 0.97 -13.91 -2.92
CA ALA A 613 0.27 -14.05 -4.19
C ALA A 613 0.97 -13.29 -5.34
N ARG A 614 1.55 -12.12 -5.06
CA ARG A 614 2.16 -11.25 -6.09
C ARG A 614 3.62 -11.54 -6.39
N HIS A 615 4.41 -11.93 -5.38
CA HIS A 615 5.86 -12.01 -5.51
C HIS A 615 6.40 -13.44 -5.55
N THR A 616 5.61 -14.43 -5.14
CA THR A 616 6.02 -15.83 -5.18
C THR A 616 5.33 -16.56 -6.32
N ALA A 617 6.05 -17.50 -6.94
CA ALA A 617 5.42 -18.41 -7.88
C ALA A 617 4.41 -19.29 -7.15
N ARG A 618 3.29 -19.59 -7.82
CA ARG A 618 2.32 -20.58 -7.32
C ARG A 618 3.05 -21.91 -7.11
N PRO A 619 2.83 -22.59 -5.97
CA PRO A 619 3.39 -23.93 -5.80
C PRO A 619 2.84 -24.86 -6.90
N PRO A 620 3.61 -25.85 -7.37
CA PRO A 620 3.10 -26.82 -8.32
C PRO A 620 1.95 -27.62 -7.73
N ALA A 621 1.13 -28.21 -8.60
CA ALA A 621 0.08 -29.14 -8.16
C ALA A 621 0.71 -30.25 -7.33
N TYR A 622 0.16 -30.50 -6.14
CA TYR A 622 0.71 -31.51 -5.24
C TYR A 622 0.60 -32.91 -5.88
N THR A 623 1.74 -33.55 -6.09
CA THR A 623 1.85 -34.98 -6.36
C THR A 623 2.35 -35.69 -5.10
N HIS A 624 1.96 -36.94 -4.88
CA HIS A 624 2.30 -37.64 -3.64
C HIS A 624 3.82 -37.73 -3.46
N GLY A 625 4.37 -37.10 -2.41
CA GLY A 625 5.82 -37.02 -2.18
C GLY A 625 6.52 -35.80 -2.79
N ALA A 626 5.79 -34.88 -3.43
CA ALA A 626 6.33 -33.61 -3.93
C ALA A 626 6.97 -32.79 -2.79
N GLN A 627 8.19 -32.30 -3.04
CA GLN A 627 8.82 -31.32 -2.16
C GLN A 627 8.64 -29.93 -2.75
N TRP A 628 8.29 -28.97 -1.89
CA TRP A 628 8.22 -27.58 -2.30
C TRP A 628 9.64 -27.08 -2.58
N GLU A 629 9.92 -26.71 -3.83
CA GLU A 629 11.17 -26.08 -4.22
C GLU A 629 10.93 -24.61 -4.51
N LEU A 630 11.85 -23.77 -4.02
CA LEU A 630 11.87 -22.37 -4.38
C LEU A 630 12.30 -22.29 -5.84
N VAL A 631 11.37 -22.02 -6.76
CA VAL A 631 11.73 -21.74 -8.16
C VAL A 631 12.57 -20.47 -8.15
N SER A 632 13.89 -20.62 -8.21
CA SER A 632 14.81 -19.50 -8.16
C SER A 632 14.60 -18.63 -9.38
N LYS A 633 14.61 -17.31 -9.19
CA LYS A 633 14.48 -16.32 -10.26
C LYS A 633 15.70 -16.26 -11.19
N HIS A 634 16.50 -17.32 -11.25
CA HIS A 634 17.72 -17.43 -12.05
C HIS A 634 17.71 -18.71 -12.87
N LYS A 635 16.81 -18.77 -13.86
CA LYS A 635 16.91 -19.63 -15.05
C LYS A 635 15.85 -19.24 -16.09
N THR A 636 15.77 -17.96 -16.42
CA THR A 636 15.29 -17.56 -17.75
C THR A 636 16.53 -17.15 -18.52
N LYS A 637 16.96 -18.05 -19.42
CA LYS A 637 17.93 -17.78 -20.47
C LYS A 637 17.41 -16.68 -21.39
#